data_AF-A0A957N1H2-F1
#
_entry.id   AF-A0A957N1H2-F1
#
_cell.length_a   1.000
_cell.length_b   1.000
_cell.length_c   1.000
_cell.angle_alpha   90.00
_cell.angle_beta   90.00
_cell.angle_gamma   90.00
#
_symmetry.space_group_name_H-M   'P 1'
#
loop_
_entity.id
_entity.type
_entity.pdbx_description
1 polymer ?
#
loop_
_entity_poly.entity_id
_entity_poly.type
_entity_poly.pdbx_seq_one_letter_code
_entity_poly.pdbx_strand_id
1 'polypeptide(L)'
;MTDGKVSIKRASFRTSLGVLAFAIALIVLWPRTVRAASPGDVADTYLTEEQAALLDEMLDTHLNYFIAAGPITGHGLPLTAYKPDNPEVYGHSTPAEWGYALQAWIAAWERGKLAAPAATGRIDQALTTISRLQADPAQNYEGLFYPFYLLLFPNGAERPSPVHDVDDRIPSGDNAILYQSLGVVAGYLRDHDAAALADKADAIRQKMDFSPFVVRDGADVYLNHLVHASSGAVGDFRWDVYADEGGLVTWVAFISRAISWDEYRTATELQMRNAASWTSPCTARTYVAEEAPWFNAMFTWGSRSLHGFPSGDFDAPAGTASQYAAKSFAPAVDAHLDYGTCVLGVDYPITSDSPSQADGGIGLTGRYTPPNLSDQATTEAPAHIATHGPFVPFNIGPALSTETLTALIAMIESLKTDTAGYYHATGDHPYGFEVIASPFHNNNAYAGADQGRGVFETLNQAFIVLSLFNGLQLQDGKETLSAYAAQAPEHELAMQQALQYLYPTPADPWCVVGDYTFASRLTEDDPVIHPEQQDIRIRADCVKPGSNTILLEAKLPAKAYRWLVWDSLALTTVQRDPIWSLGANEAPPDYTSAAFDEFDDRLPFNIDFDVESMGAGEFPFQLNDNALPQIFITFDLTAAEAAQDLILNLDTLYATHDDVDSFTLRVQVNGKDKTYTWPYATVTPPIDKPLVLLYAVLDNNLDRYWGDLVNNVEAGVTENARIRLMVDAWGPGNALVYEPHSDSEPLCPNFGNRYC
;
A
#
# COMPACT_ATOMS: atom_id res chain seq x y z
N MET A 1 49.82 25.21 55.31
CA MET A 1 50.16 26.52 55.95
C MET A 1 50.99 27.33 54.97
N THR A 2 50.64 28.61 54.83
CA THR A 2 51.33 29.74 54.16
C THR A 2 51.56 29.60 52.64
N ASP A 3 50.80 30.29 51.78
CA ASP A 3 50.81 31.74 51.42
C ASP A 3 51.88 32.12 50.38
N GLY A 4 51.45 32.76 49.29
CA GLY A 4 52.34 33.31 48.25
C GLY A 4 51.60 33.98 47.08
N LYS A 5 51.18 35.23 47.28
CA LYS A 5 50.50 36.17 46.35
C LYS A 5 51.32 36.51 45.07
N VAL A 6 50.65 37.00 44.01
CA VAL A 6 50.69 38.43 43.51
C VAL A 6 50.12 38.59 42.08
N SER A 7 49.05 39.40 42.00
CA SER A 7 48.56 40.36 40.98
C SER A 7 49.02 40.36 39.50
N ILE A 8 48.06 40.51 38.57
CA ILE A 8 48.17 41.40 37.37
C ILE A 8 46.83 42.14 37.14
N LYS A 9 46.97 43.38 36.66
CA LYS A 9 46.07 44.54 36.57
C LYS A 9 44.93 44.43 35.54
N ARG A 10 43.86 45.21 35.80
CA ARG A 10 42.88 45.68 34.81
C ARG A 10 43.53 46.48 33.68
N ALA A 11 43.12 46.21 32.45
CA ALA A 11 42.97 47.20 31.39
C ALA A 11 41.64 46.92 30.68
N SER A 12 40.81 47.96 30.61
CA SER A 12 39.48 48.02 30.01
C SER A 12 39.53 48.08 28.49
N PHE A 13 38.60 47.44 27.79
CA PHE A 13 37.95 48.02 26.61
C PHE A 13 36.49 47.56 26.52
N ARG A 14 35.62 48.52 26.21
CA ARG A 14 34.16 48.43 26.09
C ARG A 14 33.73 47.89 24.72
N THR A 15 32.41 47.70 24.59
CA THR A 15 31.54 47.45 23.42
C THR A 15 31.60 46.01 22.90
N SER A 16 30.51 45.25 22.75
CA SER A 16 29.07 45.56 22.67
C SER A 16 28.26 44.28 22.96
N LEU A 17 27.01 44.47 23.40
CA LEU A 17 25.99 43.43 23.61
C LEU A 17 25.86 42.48 22.41
N GLY A 18 25.75 41.19 22.70
CA GLY A 18 25.26 40.14 21.81
C GLY A 18 25.02 38.89 22.66
N VAL A 19 23.81 38.76 23.19
CA VAL A 19 23.37 37.59 23.97
C VAL A 19 23.31 36.40 23.00
N LEU A 20 24.22 35.44 23.16
CA LEU A 20 24.17 34.15 22.48
C LEU A 20 23.17 33.28 23.25
N ALA A 21 21.92 33.21 22.78
CA ALA A 21 20.93 32.26 23.27
C ALA A 21 21.17 30.91 22.58
N PHE A 22 21.48 29.87 23.34
CA PHE A 22 21.47 28.49 22.88
C PHE A 22 20.01 28.02 22.80
N ALA A 23 19.51 27.76 21.60
CA ALA A 23 18.26 27.04 21.40
C ALA A 23 18.60 25.57 21.08
N ILE A 24 18.19 24.66 21.97
CA ILE A 24 18.18 23.22 21.69
C ILE A 24 16.80 22.93 21.10
N ALA A 25 16.74 22.69 19.78
CA ALA A 25 15.53 22.20 19.14
C ALA A 25 15.58 20.67 19.11
N LEU A 26 14.65 20.03 19.83
CA LEU A 26 14.46 18.59 19.78
C LEU A 26 13.58 18.27 18.58
N ILE A 27 14.17 17.88 17.45
CA ILE A 27 13.41 17.41 16.28
C ILE A 27 13.21 15.91 16.42
N VAL A 28 11.98 15.50 16.75
CA VAL A 28 11.55 14.11 16.61
C VAL A 28 11.28 13.86 15.13
N LEU A 29 12.26 13.30 14.41
CA LEU A 29 12.00 12.75 13.09
C LEU A 29 11.20 11.46 13.28
N TRP A 30 9.93 11.46 12.85
CA TRP A 30 9.18 10.22 12.71
C TRP A 30 9.89 9.33 11.69
N PRO A 31 10.26 8.08 12.04
CA PRO A 31 10.62 7.12 11.02
C PRO A 31 9.40 6.90 10.13
N ARG A 32 9.58 7.03 8.81
CA ARG A 32 8.66 6.44 7.83
C ARG A 32 8.78 4.92 7.94
N THR A 33 8.16 4.37 8.96
CA THR A 33 7.76 2.97 8.98
C THR A 33 6.25 3.01 8.90
N VAL A 34 5.70 2.89 7.70
CA VAL A 34 4.36 2.33 7.54
C VAL A 34 4.50 0.87 7.97
N ARG A 35 4.53 0.63 9.29
CA ARG A 35 4.16 -0.68 9.77
C ARG A 35 2.65 -0.71 9.59
N ALA A 36 2.17 -1.60 8.73
CA ALA A 36 0.85 -2.19 8.94
C ALA A 36 0.69 -2.44 10.45
N ALA A 37 -0.51 -2.16 10.99
CA ALA A 37 -0.82 -2.22 12.42
C ALA A 37 0.07 -3.25 13.13
N SER A 38 0.85 -2.82 14.15
CA SER A 38 1.88 -3.67 14.76
C SER A 38 1.35 -5.10 14.95
N PRO A 39 2.09 -6.17 14.57
CA PRO A 39 1.68 -7.58 14.76
C PRO A 39 1.57 -8.02 16.24
N GLY A 40 1.06 -7.13 17.11
CA GLY A 40 1.08 -7.21 18.57
C GLY A 40 0.02 -8.11 19.17
N ASP A 41 -0.97 -8.53 18.39
CA ASP A 41 -1.77 -9.71 18.65
C ASP A 41 -1.59 -10.58 17.41
N VAL A 42 -0.88 -11.70 17.53
CA VAL A 42 -0.71 -12.66 16.43
C VAL A 42 -2.11 -12.95 15.91
N ALA A 43 -2.45 -12.43 14.73
CA ALA A 43 -3.67 -12.79 14.05
C ALA A 43 -3.71 -14.31 14.05
N ASP A 44 -4.79 -14.90 14.57
CA ASP A 44 -4.94 -16.36 14.61
C ASP A 44 -4.51 -16.91 13.26
N THR A 45 -3.43 -17.71 13.26
CA THR A 45 -2.93 -18.34 12.04
C THR A 45 -4.10 -19.06 11.37
N TYR A 46 -4.41 -18.70 10.12
CA TYR A 46 -5.59 -19.24 9.45
C TYR A 46 -5.33 -20.64 8.87
N LEU A 47 -4.07 -21.05 8.74
CA LEU A 47 -3.62 -22.39 8.38
C LEU A 47 -3.06 -23.13 9.59
N THR A 48 -3.26 -24.45 9.64
CA THR A 48 -2.48 -25.31 10.51
C THR A 48 -1.02 -25.37 10.06
N GLU A 49 -0.11 -25.79 10.95
CA GLU A 49 1.31 -25.97 10.61
C GLU A 49 1.51 -26.93 9.42
N GLU A 50 0.75 -28.02 9.38
CA GLU A 50 0.80 -29.00 8.29
C GLU A 50 0.32 -28.40 6.95
N GLN A 51 -0.75 -27.61 6.98
CA GLN A 51 -1.26 -26.91 5.79
C GLN A 51 -0.27 -25.86 5.29
N ALA A 52 0.28 -25.05 6.19
CA ALA A 52 1.30 -24.06 5.84
C ALA A 52 2.55 -24.72 5.24
N ALA A 53 3.00 -25.86 5.81
CA ALA A 53 4.12 -26.62 5.29
C ALA A 53 3.86 -27.19 3.88
N LEU A 54 2.64 -27.68 3.61
CA LEU A 54 2.25 -28.11 2.26
C LEU A 54 2.32 -26.94 1.27
N LEU A 55 1.76 -25.79 1.62
CA LEU A 55 1.75 -24.62 0.74
C LEU A 55 3.17 -24.07 0.49
N ASP A 56 4.05 -24.11 1.50
CA ASP A 56 5.46 -23.74 1.35
C ASP A 56 6.20 -24.70 0.41
N GLU A 57 5.96 -26.01 0.51
CA GLU A 57 6.50 -27.01 -0.43
C GLU A 57 6.03 -26.78 -1.87
N MET A 58 4.73 -26.44 -2.04
CA MET A 58 4.18 -26.09 -3.34
C MET A 58 4.85 -24.82 -3.90
N LEU A 59 5.01 -23.79 -3.07
CA LEU A 59 5.66 -22.54 -3.46
C LEU A 59 7.10 -22.79 -3.92
N ASP A 60 7.86 -23.55 -3.12
CA ASP A 60 9.23 -23.93 -3.42
C ASP A 60 9.37 -24.64 -4.77
N THR A 61 8.49 -25.61 -5.02
CA THR A 61 8.51 -26.38 -6.25
C THR A 61 8.21 -25.51 -7.46
N HIS A 62 7.17 -24.67 -7.37
CA HIS A 62 6.77 -23.79 -8.47
C HIS A 62 7.78 -22.64 -8.73
N LEU A 63 8.45 -22.13 -7.69
CA LEU A 63 9.51 -21.12 -7.84
C LEU A 63 10.69 -21.60 -8.70
N ASN A 64 10.94 -22.91 -8.77
CA ASN A 64 11.99 -23.45 -9.65
C ASN A 64 11.79 -23.06 -11.12
N TYR A 65 10.55 -22.85 -11.57
CA TYR A 65 10.26 -22.39 -12.93
C TYR A 65 10.94 -21.04 -13.23
N PHE A 66 10.83 -20.08 -12.31
CA PHE A 66 11.39 -18.74 -12.46
C PHE A 66 12.88 -18.65 -12.11
N ILE A 67 13.43 -19.64 -11.40
CA ILE A 67 14.84 -19.70 -11.01
C ILE A 67 15.68 -20.45 -12.06
N ALA A 68 15.14 -21.52 -12.66
CA ALA A 68 15.87 -22.36 -13.58
C ALA A 68 16.31 -21.63 -14.87
N ALA A 69 17.40 -22.12 -15.46
CA ALA A 69 17.75 -21.77 -16.83
C ALA A 69 16.87 -22.60 -17.79
N GLY A 70 16.31 -21.97 -18.82
CA GLY A 70 15.40 -22.59 -19.77
C GLY A 70 14.12 -21.78 -19.93
N PRO A 71 13.22 -21.75 -18.91
CA PRO A 71 12.02 -20.91 -18.95
C PRO A 71 12.33 -19.41 -19.00
N ILE A 72 13.47 -18.99 -18.46
CA ILE A 72 13.95 -17.59 -18.50
C ILE A 72 15.09 -17.46 -19.50
N THR A 73 14.97 -16.51 -20.43
CA THR A 73 15.97 -16.23 -21.47
C THR A 73 17.13 -15.38 -20.94
N GLY A 74 18.24 -15.31 -21.69
CA GLY A 74 19.35 -14.37 -21.46
C GLY A 74 18.98 -12.89 -21.62
N HIS A 75 17.75 -12.57 -21.99
CA HIS A 75 17.18 -11.22 -21.91
C HIS A 75 16.60 -10.89 -20.53
N GLY A 76 16.52 -11.86 -19.61
CA GLY A 76 15.84 -11.72 -18.34
C GLY A 76 14.31 -11.67 -18.50
N LEU A 77 13.76 -12.21 -19.59
CA LEU A 77 12.31 -12.31 -19.80
C LEU A 77 11.91 -13.80 -19.83
N PRO A 78 10.76 -14.17 -19.24
CA PRO A 78 10.24 -15.53 -19.32
C PRO A 78 9.77 -15.86 -20.75
N LEU A 79 9.68 -17.15 -21.09
CA LEU A 79 8.93 -17.62 -22.24
C LEU A 79 7.44 -17.75 -21.87
N THR A 80 6.50 -17.57 -22.80
CA THR A 80 5.05 -17.71 -22.52
C THR A 80 4.73 -19.08 -21.95
N ALA A 81 5.35 -20.12 -22.49
CA ALA A 81 5.43 -21.42 -21.87
C ALA A 81 6.79 -22.05 -22.12
N TYR A 82 7.10 -23.09 -21.36
CA TYR A 82 8.31 -23.86 -21.53
C TYR A 82 7.96 -25.32 -21.75
N LYS A 83 8.44 -25.86 -22.87
CA LYS A 83 8.40 -27.29 -23.17
C LYS A 83 9.85 -27.77 -23.39
N PRO A 84 10.42 -28.55 -22.46
CA PRO A 84 11.86 -28.84 -22.48
C PRO A 84 12.40 -29.46 -23.77
N ASP A 85 11.60 -30.27 -24.46
CA ASP A 85 11.98 -30.96 -25.70
C ASP A 85 11.70 -30.13 -26.97
N ASN A 86 11.01 -28.99 -26.84
CA ASN A 86 10.66 -28.11 -27.96
C ASN A 86 10.40 -26.66 -27.48
N PRO A 87 11.43 -25.97 -26.96
CA PRO A 87 11.26 -24.64 -26.36
C PRO A 87 10.87 -23.57 -27.39
N GLU A 88 11.18 -23.74 -28.68
CA GLU A 88 10.90 -22.75 -29.73
C GLU A 88 9.40 -22.53 -30.00
N VAL A 89 8.54 -23.52 -29.74
CA VAL A 89 7.09 -23.41 -29.97
C VAL A 89 6.49 -22.24 -29.17
N TYR A 90 7.00 -22.04 -27.96
CA TYR A 90 6.54 -21.01 -27.04
C TYR A 90 7.61 -19.93 -26.84
N GLY A 91 8.47 -19.75 -27.85
CA GLY A 91 9.62 -18.84 -27.87
C GLY A 91 9.28 -17.35 -27.87
N HIS A 92 8.11 -16.95 -27.36
CA HIS A 92 7.64 -15.58 -27.25
C HIS A 92 7.35 -15.22 -25.79
N SER A 93 7.01 -13.97 -25.52
CA SER A 93 6.59 -13.50 -24.20
C SER A 93 5.72 -12.24 -24.27
N THR A 94 4.96 -11.98 -23.21
CA THR A 94 4.02 -10.85 -23.11
C THR A 94 4.37 -9.90 -21.95
N PRO A 95 3.92 -8.63 -22.00
CA PRO A 95 4.13 -7.67 -20.91
C PRO A 95 3.58 -8.16 -19.56
N ALA A 96 2.46 -8.88 -19.56
CA ALA A 96 1.87 -9.45 -18.35
C ALA A 96 2.84 -10.42 -17.65
N GLU A 97 3.41 -11.34 -18.42
CA GLU A 97 4.37 -12.33 -17.93
C GLU A 97 5.64 -11.69 -17.36
N TRP A 98 6.10 -10.59 -17.94
CA TRP A 98 7.25 -9.85 -17.44
C TRP A 98 6.98 -9.29 -16.04
N GLY A 99 5.80 -8.69 -15.85
CA GLY A 99 5.35 -8.19 -14.56
C GLY A 99 5.32 -9.27 -13.49
N TYR A 100 4.70 -10.41 -13.81
CA TYR A 100 4.63 -11.53 -12.88
C TYR A 100 5.99 -12.17 -12.57
N ALA A 101 6.89 -12.31 -13.56
CA ALA A 101 8.22 -12.85 -13.33
C ALA A 101 9.04 -11.97 -12.38
N LEU A 102 8.93 -10.64 -12.50
CA LEU A 102 9.56 -9.70 -11.57
C LEU A 102 9.07 -9.92 -10.13
N GLN A 103 7.77 -10.07 -9.93
CA GLN A 103 7.18 -10.36 -8.61
C GLN A 103 7.57 -11.75 -8.11
N ALA A 104 7.67 -12.76 -8.98
CA ALA A 104 8.09 -14.11 -8.60
C ALA A 104 9.55 -14.14 -8.11
N TRP A 105 10.44 -13.31 -8.65
CA TRP A 105 11.80 -13.17 -8.12
C TRP A 105 11.85 -12.44 -6.78
N ILE A 106 10.93 -11.52 -6.51
CA ILE A 106 10.74 -10.95 -5.18
C ILE A 106 10.29 -12.03 -4.20
N ALA A 107 9.28 -12.83 -4.56
CA ALA A 107 8.85 -13.96 -3.75
C ALA A 107 10.00 -14.96 -3.49
N ALA A 108 10.81 -15.26 -4.51
CA ALA A 108 11.99 -16.11 -4.35
C ALA A 108 13.03 -15.52 -3.40
N TRP A 109 13.24 -14.20 -3.43
CA TRP A 109 14.16 -13.50 -2.54
C TRP A 109 13.62 -13.53 -1.10
N GLU A 110 12.39 -13.08 -0.88
CA GLU A 110 11.73 -13.04 0.43
C GLU A 110 11.69 -14.40 1.12
N ARG A 111 11.43 -15.48 0.36
CA ARG A 111 11.42 -16.85 0.88
C ARG A 111 12.80 -17.49 0.97
N GLY A 112 13.87 -16.74 0.70
CA GLY A 112 15.26 -17.21 0.81
C GLY A 112 15.67 -18.27 -0.23
N LYS A 113 14.89 -18.43 -1.31
CA LYS A 113 15.19 -19.34 -2.42
C LYS A 113 16.16 -18.73 -3.41
N LEU A 114 16.23 -17.41 -3.46
CA LEU A 114 17.19 -16.66 -4.26
C LEU A 114 17.96 -15.67 -3.37
N ALA A 115 19.28 -15.69 -3.44
CA ALA A 115 20.09 -14.71 -2.71
C ALA A 115 19.89 -13.30 -3.31
N ALA A 116 19.96 -12.26 -2.47
CA ALA A 116 19.73 -10.87 -2.88
C ALA A 116 20.50 -10.44 -4.15
N PRO A 117 21.81 -10.74 -4.33
CA PRO A 117 22.53 -10.38 -5.56
C PRO A 117 22.02 -11.09 -6.81
N ALA A 118 21.53 -12.32 -6.67
CA ALA A 118 20.97 -13.08 -7.79
C ALA A 118 19.56 -12.58 -8.16
N ALA A 119 18.74 -12.21 -7.16
CA ALA A 119 17.43 -11.62 -7.37
C ALA A 119 17.53 -10.26 -8.05
N THR A 120 18.31 -9.35 -7.47
CA THR A 120 18.55 -8.01 -8.04
C THR A 120 19.20 -8.07 -9.43
N GLY A 121 20.12 -9.01 -9.68
CA GLY A 121 20.70 -9.22 -11.00
C GLY A 121 19.68 -9.62 -12.07
N ARG A 122 18.72 -10.51 -11.74
CA ARG A 122 17.64 -10.89 -12.65
C ARG A 122 16.68 -9.75 -12.92
N ILE A 123 16.26 -9.06 -11.85
CA ILE A 123 15.40 -7.87 -11.94
C ILE A 123 16.06 -6.79 -12.80
N ASP A 124 17.34 -6.49 -12.59
CA ASP A 124 18.05 -5.49 -13.39
C ASP A 124 18.14 -5.87 -14.87
N GLN A 125 18.41 -7.14 -15.16
CA GLN A 125 18.47 -7.64 -16.53
C GLN A 125 17.11 -7.47 -17.24
N ALA A 126 16.02 -7.88 -16.59
CA ALA A 126 14.66 -7.72 -17.10
C ALA A 126 14.32 -6.24 -17.32
N LEU A 127 14.51 -5.38 -16.31
CA LEU A 127 14.23 -3.94 -16.41
C LEU A 127 15.10 -3.26 -17.46
N THR A 128 16.35 -3.70 -17.66
CA THR A 128 17.22 -3.21 -18.75
C THR A 128 16.60 -3.53 -20.11
N THR A 129 16.16 -4.77 -20.30
CA THR A 129 15.52 -5.20 -21.54
C THR A 129 14.23 -4.42 -21.79
N ILE A 130 13.35 -4.31 -20.80
CA ILE A 130 12.08 -3.58 -20.90
C ILE A 130 12.34 -2.11 -21.21
N SER A 131 13.26 -1.45 -20.50
CA SER A 131 13.63 -0.06 -20.74
C SER A 131 14.17 0.18 -22.16
N ARG A 132 14.95 -0.78 -22.69
CA ARG A 132 15.47 -0.72 -24.07
C ARG A 132 14.36 -0.86 -25.11
N LEU A 133 13.40 -1.77 -24.90
CA LEU A 133 12.24 -1.91 -25.78
C LEU A 133 11.37 -0.63 -25.74
N GLN A 134 11.16 -0.05 -24.56
CA GLN A 134 10.39 1.19 -24.42
C GLN A 134 11.10 2.41 -25.04
N ALA A 135 12.43 2.39 -25.14
CA ALA A 135 13.21 3.45 -25.77
C ALA A 135 13.21 3.39 -27.31
N ASP A 136 12.85 2.25 -27.90
CA ASP A 136 12.75 2.07 -29.36
C ASP A 136 11.28 2.25 -29.80
N PRO A 137 10.92 3.34 -30.51
CA PRO A 137 9.55 3.58 -30.96
C PRO A 137 9.00 2.52 -31.91
N ALA A 138 9.85 1.66 -32.48
CA ALA A 138 9.40 0.51 -33.26
C ALA A 138 9.00 -0.69 -32.37
N GLN A 139 9.26 -0.64 -31.08
CA GLN A 139 8.99 -1.73 -30.13
C GLN A 139 7.94 -1.33 -29.08
N ASN A 140 7.29 -0.18 -29.20
CA ASN A 140 6.20 0.22 -28.31
C ASN A 140 5.30 1.26 -28.98
N TYR A 141 4.13 1.50 -28.40
CA TYR A 141 3.19 2.53 -28.78
C TYR A 141 2.89 3.41 -27.57
N GLU A 142 3.35 4.67 -27.59
CA GLU A 142 3.20 5.60 -26.46
C GLU A 142 3.72 5.02 -25.12
N GLY A 143 4.86 4.30 -25.20
CA GLY A 143 5.48 3.63 -24.05
C GLY A 143 4.80 2.35 -23.59
N LEU A 144 3.69 1.94 -24.22
CA LEU A 144 3.01 0.66 -24.01
C LEU A 144 3.53 -0.41 -24.96
N PHE A 145 3.59 -1.65 -24.50
CA PHE A 145 4.20 -2.75 -25.23
C PHE A 145 3.17 -3.53 -26.06
N TYR A 146 3.62 -4.02 -27.22
CA TYR A 146 2.91 -4.99 -28.05
C TYR A 146 2.56 -6.27 -27.29
N PRO A 147 1.55 -7.05 -27.74
CA PRO A 147 1.08 -8.22 -27.01
C PRO A 147 2.14 -9.33 -26.96
N PHE A 148 2.94 -9.50 -28.01
CA PHE A 148 3.90 -10.60 -28.13
C PHE A 148 5.27 -10.12 -28.57
N TYR A 149 6.32 -10.63 -27.92
CA TYR A 149 7.72 -10.46 -28.32
C TYR A 149 8.38 -11.80 -28.55
N LEU A 150 8.96 -11.99 -29.72
CA LEU A 150 9.76 -13.16 -30.06
C LEU A 150 11.10 -13.09 -29.32
N LEU A 151 11.38 -14.08 -28.48
CA LEU A 151 12.62 -14.23 -27.72
C LEU A 151 13.54 -15.28 -28.34
N LEU A 152 12.97 -16.32 -28.96
CA LEU A 152 13.71 -17.38 -29.63
C LEU A 152 13.54 -17.32 -31.16
N PHE A 153 14.51 -17.86 -31.88
CA PHE A 153 14.38 -18.23 -33.28
C PHE A 153 13.63 -19.56 -33.41
N PRO A 154 13.08 -19.90 -34.60
CA PRO A 154 12.43 -21.19 -34.84
C PRO A 154 13.32 -22.43 -34.67
N ASN A 155 14.63 -22.26 -34.43
CA ASN A 155 15.56 -23.35 -34.12
C ASN A 155 15.91 -23.43 -32.63
N GLY A 156 15.18 -22.71 -31.77
CA GLY A 156 15.38 -22.66 -30.31
C GLY A 156 16.52 -21.76 -29.85
N ALA A 157 17.31 -21.17 -30.75
CA ALA A 157 18.36 -20.26 -30.36
C ALA A 157 17.78 -18.92 -29.89
N GLU A 158 18.34 -18.35 -28.83
CA GLU A 158 17.96 -17.03 -28.35
C GLU A 158 18.27 -15.96 -29.40
N ARG A 159 17.37 -14.99 -29.55
CA ARG A 159 17.59 -13.84 -30.42
C ARG A 159 18.63 -12.91 -29.80
N PRO A 160 19.33 -12.08 -30.59
CA PRO A 160 20.20 -11.04 -30.01
C PRO A 160 19.42 -9.99 -29.22
N SER A 161 18.13 -9.83 -29.52
CA SER A 161 17.19 -8.94 -28.85
C SER A 161 15.77 -9.49 -29.02
N PRO A 162 14.87 -9.27 -28.04
CA PRO A 162 13.44 -9.39 -28.27
C PRO A 162 13.00 -8.48 -29.41
N VAL A 163 12.00 -8.93 -30.16
CA VAL A 163 11.35 -8.17 -31.24
C VAL A 163 9.86 -8.44 -31.17
N HIS A 164 9.03 -7.41 -31.20
CA HIS A 164 7.58 -7.59 -31.22
C HIS A 164 7.11 -8.37 -32.47
N ASP A 165 6.03 -9.13 -32.33
CA ASP A 165 5.39 -9.83 -33.45
C ASP A 165 4.59 -8.86 -34.35
N VAL A 166 4.09 -9.33 -35.49
CA VAL A 166 3.34 -8.53 -36.48
C VAL A 166 2.00 -8.00 -36.00
N ASP A 167 1.53 -8.43 -34.82
CA ASP A 167 0.28 -7.97 -34.22
C ASP A 167 0.41 -6.54 -33.69
N ASP A 168 -0.38 -5.62 -34.25
CA ASP A 168 -0.35 -4.21 -33.91
C ASP A 168 -1.35 -3.80 -32.80
N ARG A 169 -2.06 -4.76 -32.22
CA ARG A 169 -3.10 -4.53 -31.21
C ARG A 169 -2.47 -4.45 -29.81
N ILE A 170 -2.31 -3.25 -29.28
CA ILE A 170 -1.75 -3.01 -27.95
C ILE A 170 -2.78 -3.40 -26.88
N PRO A 171 -2.51 -4.41 -26.02
CA PRO A 171 -3.43 -4.83 -24.96
C PRO A 171 -3.31 -3.94 -23.73
N SER A 172 -4.43 -3.37 -23.28
CA SER A 172 -4.46 -2.59 -22.04
C SER A 172 -4.31 -3.46 -20.79
N GLY A 173 -4.85 -4.70 -20.79
CA GLY A 173 -4.77 -5.65 -19.68
C GLY A 173 -3.32 -6.02 -19.35
N ASP A 174 -2.58 -6.55 -20.31
CA ASP A 174 -1.19 -6.98 -20.11
C ASP A 174 -0.28 -5.82 -19.68
N ASN A 175 -0.49 -4.63 -20.27
CA ASN A 175 0.25 -3.44 -19.89
C ASN A 175 -0.14 -2.95 -18.48
N ALA A 176 -1.41 -3.07 -18.07
CA ALA A 176 -1.85 -2.72 -16.72
C ALA A 176 -1.25 -3.66 -15.66
N ILE A 177 -1.17 -4.96 -15.95
CA ILE A 177 -0.46 -5.97 -15.14
C ILE A 177 1.00 -5.54 -14.97
N LEU A 178 1.72 -5.30 -16.07
CA LEU A 178 3.12 -4.85 -16.02
C LEU A 178 3.27 -3.55 -15.22
N TYR A 179 2.40 -2.56 -15.45
CA TYR A 179 2.44 -1.27 -14.78
C TYR A 179 2.37 -1.43 -13.25
N GLN A 180 1.44 -2.24 -12.76
CA GLN A 180 1.31 -2.46 -11.32
C GLN A 180 2.42 -3.34 -10.75
N SER A 181 2.87 -4.35 -11.50
CA SER A 181 4.01 -5.15 -11.08
C SER A 181 5.26 -4.28 -10.91
N LEU A 182 5.49 -3.30 -11.78
CA LEU A 182 6.56 -2.32 -11.62
C LEU A 182 6.38 -1.47 -10.35
N GLY A 183 5.14 -1.13 -9.98
CA GLY A 183 4.82 -0.44 -8.72
C GLY A 183 5.17 -1.27 -7.49
N VAL A 184 4.76 -2.54 -7.46
CA VAL A 184 5.11 -3.51 -6.41
C VAL A 184 6.63 -3.67 -6.30
N VAL A 185 7.31 -3.84 -7.45
CA VAL A 185 8.76 -4.01 -7.52
C VAL A 185 9.49 -2.77 -7.02
N ALA A 186 9.07 -1.58 -7.46
CA ALA A 186 9.68 -0.33 -7.02
C ALA A 186 9.50 -0.10 -5.51
N GLY A 187 8.33 -0.41 -4.96
CA GLY A 187 8.10 -0.36 -3.53
C GLY A 187 9.03 -1.31 -2.76
N TYR A 188 8.96 -2.60 -3.09
CA TYR A 188 9.80 -3.62 -2.45
C TYR A 188 11.30 -3.30 -2.48
N LEU A 189 11.83 -2.82 -3.63
CA LEU A 189 13.25 -2.51 -3.79
C LEU A 189 13.72 -1.28 -3.00
N ARG A 190 12.83 -0.35 -2.65
CA ARG A 190 13.17 0.80 -1.79
C ARG A 190 13.51 0.36 -0.38
N ASP A 191 12.81 -0.65 0.12
CA ASP A 191 13.02 -1.19 1.46
C ASP A 191 14.20 -2.16 1.56
N HIS A 192 14.81 -2.51 0.42
CA HIS A 192 15.90 -3.48 0.32
C HIS A 192 17.21 -2.88 -0.23
N ASP A 193 17.47 -1.60 0.04
CA ASP A 193 18.70 -0.87 -0.37
C ASP A 193 18.99 -0.93 -1.88
N ALA A 194 17.96 -1.13 -2.71
CA ALA A 194 18.07 -1.27 -4.16
C ALA A 194 17.43 -0.08 -4.92
N ALA A 195 17.58 1.13 -4.36
CA ALA A 195 16.93 2.35 -4.85
C ALA A 195 17.14 2.63 -6.36
N ALA A 196 18.34 2.37 -6.90
CA ALA A 196 18.60 2.58 -8.32
C ALA A 196 17.75 1.68 -9.23
N LEU A 197 17.42 0.46 -8.79
CA LEU A 197 16.52 -0.44 -9.51
C LEU A 197 15.06 -0.04 -9.33
N ALA A 198 14.69 0.44 -8.14
CA ALA A 198 13.36 1.02 -7.90
C ALA A 198 13.10 2.22 -8.84
N ASP A 199 14.07 3.14 -8.95
CA ASP A 199 13.99 4.30 -9.84
C ASP A 199 13.87 3.89 -11.32
N LYS A 200 14.55 2.80 -11.70
CA LYS A 200 14.45 2.24 -13.06
C LYS A 200 13.07 1.66 -13.36
N ALA A 201 12.48 0.94 -12.40
CA ALA A 201 11.11 0.43 -12.52
C ALA A 201 10.10 1.57 -12.65
N ASP A 202 10.23 2.62 -11.82
CA ASP A 202 9.37 3.80 -11.90
C ASP A 202 9.57 4.59 -13.21
N ALA A 203 10.80 4.71 -13.71
CA ALA A 203 11.06 5.38 -14.97
C ALA A 203 10.42 4.66 -16.17
N ILE A 204 10.27 3.33 -16.11
CA ILE A 204 9.50 2.57 -17.11
C ILE A 204 8.01 2.86 -16.93
N ARG A 205 7.51 2.75 -15.70
CA ARG A 205 6.10 2.96 -15.35
C ARG A 205 5.59 4.34 -15.78
N GLN A 206 6.36 5.40 -15.52
CA GLN A 206 6.01 6.80 -15.85
C GLN A 206 5.88 7.09 -17.35
N LYS A 207 6.44 6.23 -18.21
CA LYS A 207 6.36 6.40 -19.67
C LYS A 207 5.17 5.64 -20.29
N MET A 208 4.47 4.81 -19.53
CA MET A 208 3.33 4.03 -20.03
C MET A 208 2.08 4.92 -20.04
N ASP A 209 1.68 5.40 -21.22
CA ASP A 209 0.48 6.24 -21.36
C ASP A 209 -0.78 5.42 -21.64
N PHE A 210 -1.68 5.33 -20.65
CA PHE A 210 -2.97 4.64 -20.79
C PHE A 210 -4.07 5.51 -21.42
N SER A 211 -3.81 6.78 -21.72
CA SER A 211 -4.80 7.70 -22.32
C SER A 211 -5.41 7.20 -23.64
N PRO A 212 -4.71 6.46 -24.52
CA PRO A 212 -5.31 5.95 -25.76
C PRO A 212 -6.47 4.98 -25.56
N PHE A 213 -6.55 4.31 -24.39
CA PHE A 213 -7.63 3.36 -24.09
C PHE A 213 -8.88 4.05 -23.55
N VAL A 214 -8.79 5.31 -23.13
CA VAL A 214 -9.88 6.05 -22.50
C VAL A 214 -10.86 6.54 -23.56
N VAL A 215 -12.10 6.08 -23.49
CA VAL A 215 -13.19 6.58 -24.32
C VAL A 215 -14.17 7.36 -23.48
N ARG A 216 -14.48 8.57 -23.98
CA ARG A 216 -15.44 9.49 -23.38
C ARG A 216 -16.64 9.60 -24.31
N ASP A 217 -17.78 9.07 -23.89
CA ASP A 217 -19.03 9.09 -24.65
C ASP A 217 -20.12 9.80 -23.83
N GLY A 218 -20.26 11.11 -24.07
CA GLY A 218 -21.16 11.95 -23.27
C GLY A 218 -20.69 12.07 -21.82
N ALA A 219 -21.49 11.52 -20.89
CA ALA A 219 -21.17 11.48 -19.46
C ALA A 219 -20.46 10.17 -19.05
N ASP A 220 -20.42 9.17 -19.93
CA ASP A 220 -19.83 7.87 -19.65
C ASP A 220 -18.33 7.89 -19.96
N VAL A 221 -17.56 7.27 -19.07
CA VAL A 221 -16.12 7.02 -19.28
C VAL A 221 -15.87 5.53 -19.12
N TYR A 222 -15.25 4.93 -20.13
CA TYR A 222 -14.87 3.52 -20.12
C TYR A 222 -13.52 3.31 -20.80
N LEU A 223 -12.93 2.15 -20.51
CA LEU A 223 -11.62 1.77 -21.04
C LEU A 223 -11.82 0.68 -22.09
N ASN A 224 -11.12 0.78 -23.22
CA ASN A 224 -11.11 -0.26 -24.25
C ASN A 224 -10.01 -1.29 -24.00
N HIS A 225 -10.28 -2.52 -24.42
CA HIS A 225 -9.37 -3.65 -24.30
C HIS A 225 -8.08 -3.44 -25.11
N LEU A 226 -8.21 -2.89 -26.33
CA LEU A 226 -7.12 -2.81 -27.29
C LEU A 226 -7.11 -1.45 -28.00
N VAL A 227 -5.92 -1.03 -28.44
CA VAL A 227 -5.69 0.06 -29.40
C VAL A 227 -4.80 -0.44 -30.53
N HIS A 228 -5.09 -0.07 -31.77
CA HIS A 228 -4.27 -0.39 -32.93
C HIS A 228 -3.14 0.60 -33.10
N ALA A 229 -1.89 0.19 -32.87
CA ALA A 229 -0.72 1.07 -32.95
C ALA A 229 -0.54 1.72 -34.33
N SER A 230 -0.99 1.06 -35.41
CA SER A 230 -0.87 1.59 -36.77
C SER A 230 -1.81 2.75 -37.08
N SER A 231 -2.92 2.89 -36.34
CA SER A 231 -3.98 3.86 -36.64
C SER A 231 -4.41 4.72 -35.45
N GLY A 232 -4.05 4.33 -34.23
CA GLY A 232 -4.57 4.90 -32.99
C GLY A 232 -6.05 4.59 -32.73
N ALA A 233 -6.68 3.74 -33.55
CA ALA A 233 -8.08 3.36 -33.36
C ALA A 233 -8.22 2.43 -32.15
N VAL A 234 -9.24 2.68 -31.33
CA VAL A 234 -9.64 1.77 -30.25
C VAL A 234 -10.37 0.55 -30.83
N GLY A 235 -10.23 -0.61 -30.19
CA GLY A 235 -10.95 -1.83 -30.55
C GLY A 235 -12.42 -1.83 -30.09
N ASP A 236 -13.15 -2.86 -30.50
CA ASP A 236 -14.60 -3.00 -30.23
C ASP A 236 -14.94 -3.50 -28.81
N PHE A 237 -13.96 -4.01 -28.07
CA PHE A 237 -14.15 -4.63 -26.76
C PHE A 237 -13.90 -3.64 -25.61
N ARG A 238 -14.87 -3.49 -24.71
CA ARG A 238 -14.85 -2.53 -23.59
C ARG A 238 -14.72 -3.23 -22.23
N TRP A 239 -13.90 -2.69 -21.34
CA TRP A 239 -13.68 -3.24 -19.98
C TRP A 239 -14.86 -3.07 -19.02
N ASP A 240 -15.79 -2.15 -19.28
CA ASP A 240 -17.02 -2.06 -18.49
C ASP A 240 -18.05 -3.15 -18.86
N VAL A 241 -17.82 -3.85 -19.97
CA VAL A 241 -18.67 -4.96 -20.47
C VAL A 241 -17.94 -6.31 -20.36
N TYR A 242 -16.63 -6.33 -20.58
CA TYR A 242 -15.79 -7.51 -20.49
C TYR A 242 -14.87 -7.32 -19.28
N ALA A 243 -15.31 -7.59 -18.05
CA ALA A 243 -14.58 -7.13 -16.86
C ALA A 243 -13.59 -8.15 -16.25
N ASP A 244 -12.78 -8.80 -17.09
CA ASP A 244 -11.76 -9.74 -16.61
C ASP A 244 -10.66 -9.00 -15.82
N GLU A 245 -9.77 -8.30 -16.52
CA GLU A 245 -8.81 -7.37 -15.93
C GLU A 245 -9.38 -5.94 -15.81
N GLY A 246 -10.66 -5.73 -16.16
CA GLY A 246 -11.24 -4.40 -16.31
C GLY A 246 -11.12 -3.52 -15.07
N GLY A 247 -11.32 -4.09 -13.87
CA GLY A 247 -11.13 -3.36 -12.61
C GLY A 247 -9.68 -2.92 -12.39
N LEU A 248 -8.72 -3.78 -12.74
CA LEU A 248 -7.30 -3.48 -12.70
C LEU A 248 -6.93 -2.39 -13.73
N VAL A 249 -7.48 -2.45 -14.94
CA VAL A 249 -7.23 -1.44 -15.98
C VAL A 249 -7.79 -0.07 -15.59
N THR A 250 -9.00 0.00 -15.04
CA THR A 250 -9.58 1.26 -14.53
C THR A 250 -8.74 1.81 -13.38
N TRP A 251 -8.29 0.95 -12.46
CA TRP A 251 -7.38 1.32 -11.38
C TRP A 251 -6.06 1.88 -11.91
N VAL A 252 -5.44 1.21 -12.89
CA VAL A 252 -4.21 1.68 -13.55
C VAL A 252 -4.42 3.01 -14.27
N ALA A 253 -5.52 3.17 -14.99
CA ALA A 253 -5.83 4.41 -15.69
C ALA A 253 -5.93 5.59 -14.70
N PHE A 254 -6.46 5.37 -13.51
CA PHE A 254 -6.53 6.39 -12.47
C PHE A 254 -5.14 6.72 -11.89
N ILE A 255 -4.38 5.71 -11.47
CA ILE A 255 -3.06 5.98 -10.84
C ILE A 255 -1.99 6.44 -11.84
N SER A 256 -2.14 6.12 -13.13
CA SER A 256 -1.33 6.68 -14.22
C SER A 256 -1.78 8.07 -14.65
N ARG A 257 -2.87 8.59 -14.07
CA ARG A 257 -3.49 9.88 -14.38
C ARG A 257 -4.04 9.99 -15.81
N ALA A 258 -4.31 8.86 -16.47
CA ALA A 258 -5.01 8.83 -17.74
C ALA A 258 -6.49 9.25 -17.60
N ILE A 259 -7.06 9.05 -16.41
CA ILE A 259 -8.38 9.54 -16.01
C ILE A 259 -8.31 10.30 -14.67
N SER A 260 -9.20 11.27 -14.50
CA SER A 260 -9.40 12.00 -13.25
C SER A 260 -10.14 11.16 -12.20
N TRP A 261 -10.21 11.65 -10.96
CA TRP A 261 -10.99 10.98 -9.90
C TRP A 261 -12.49 10.85 -10.23
N ASP A 262 -13.10 11.90 -10.80
CA ASP A 262 -14.51 11.84 -11.18
C ASP A 262 -14.75 10.81 -12.30
N GLU A 263 -13.84 10.76 -13.27
CA GLU A 263 -13.88 9.76 -14.34
C GLU A 263 -13.63 8.34 -13.84
N TYR A 264 -12.73 8.15 -12.85
CA TYR A 264 -12.53 6.88 -12.17
C TYR A 264 -13.82 6.41 -11.51
N ARG A 265 -14.48 7.27 -10.72
CA ARG A 265 -15.77 6.93 -10.10
C ARG A 265 -16.82 6.52 -11.14
N THR A 266 -16.95 7.26 -12.23
CA THR A 266 -17.87 6.92 -13.33
C THR A 266 -17.52 5.57 -13.97
N ALA A 267 -16.25 5.32 -14.28
CA ALA A 267 -15.80 4.07 -14.88
C ALA A 267 -16.02 2.88 -13.92
N THR A 268 -15.76 3.06 -12.63
CA THR A 268 -16.00 2.07 -11.59
C THR A 268 -17.49 1.79 -11.41
N GLU A 269 -18.37 2.80 -11.41
CA GLU A 269 -19.83 2.62 -11.36
C GLU A 269 -20.35 1.83 -12.58
N LEU A 270 -19.80 2.11 -13.77
CA LEU A 270 -20.12 1.38 -14.99
C LEU A 270 -19.64 -0.06 -14.97
N GLN A 271 -18.53 -0.33 -14.26
CA GLN A 271 -18.03 -1.66 -14.02
C GLN A 271 -18.90 -2.39 -13.00
N MET A 272 -19.23 -1.81 -11.83
CA MET A 272 -19.99 -2.43 -10.71
C MET A 272 -21.47 -2.76 -11.02
N ARG A 273 -21.75 -3.42 -12.15
CA ARG A 273 -23.11 -3.82 -12.55
C ARG A 273 -23.61 -5.01 -11.73
N ASN A 274 -24.18 -4.68 -10.58
CA ASN A 274 -24.97 -5.53 -9.68
C ASN A 274 -24.22 -6.68 -9.00
N ALA A 275 -24.68 -7.01 -7.79
CA ALA A 275 -24.36 -8.27 -7.16
C ALA A 275 -24.85 -9.44 -8.04
N ALA A 276 -24.10 -10.54 -8.04
CA ALA A 276 -24.52 -11.78 -8.69
C ALA A 276 -24.74 -12.85 -7.64
N SER A 277 -25.64 -13.77 -7.96
CA SER A 277 -25.98 -14.86 -7.06
C SER A 277 -26.21 -16.15 -7.82
N TRP A 278 -25.66 -17.24 -7.28
CA TRP A 278 -25.86 -18.59 -7.78
C TRP A 278 -26.46 -19.46 -6.68
N THR A 279 -27.46 -20.27 -7.01
CA THR A 279 -28.03 -21.26 -6.11
C THR A 279 -27.65 -22.65 -6.56
N SER A 280 -26.99 -23.38 -5.67
CA SER A 280 -26.56 -24.74 -5.94
C SER A 280 -27.73 -25.70 -6.09
N PRO A 281 -27.78 -26.52 -7.16
CA PRO A 281 -28.84 -27.50 -7.34
C PRO A 281 -28.73 -28.71 -6.38
N CYS A 282 -27.57 -28.95 -5.77
CA CYS A 282 -27.39 -30.08 -4.83
C CYS A 282 -27.63 -29.68 -3.38
N THR A 283 -27.10 -28.52 -2.97
CA THR A 283 -27.16 -28.08 -1.56
C THR A 283 -28.31 -27.12 -1.29
N ALA A 284 -28.93 -26.56 -2.34
CA ALA A 284 -29.88 -25.45 -2.26
C ALA A 284 -29.33 -24.20 -1.55
N ARG A 285 -28.00 -24.11 -1.34
CA ARG A 285 -27.32 -22.93 -0.81
C ARG A 285 -27.25 -21.87 -1.91
N THR A 286 -27.53 -20.63 -1.54
CA THR A 286 -27.34 -19.46 -2.40
C THR A 286 -26.06 -18.74 -2.00
N TYR A 287 -25.20 -18.51 -2.97
CA TYR A 287 -23.97 -17.74 -2.87
C TYR A 287 -24.21 -16.37 -3.50
N VAL A 288 -23.76 -15.29 -2.87
CA VAL A 288 -23.93 -13.93 -3.36
C VAL A 288 -22.58 -13.22 -3.31
N ALA A 289 -22.14 -12.68 -4.45
CA ALA A 289 -20.98 -11.80 -4.54
C ALA A 289 -21.48 -10.36 -4.76
N GLU A 290 -21.12 -9.42 -3.88
CA GLU A 290 -21.62 -8.04 -3.95
C GLU A 290 -21.00 -7.24 -5.11
N GLU A 291 -19.72 -7.49 -5.42
CA GLU A 291 -19.02 -6.92 -6.59
C GLU A 291 -18.88 -7.96 -7.69
N ALA A 292 -19.94 -8.17 -8.45
CA ALA A 292 -19.99 -9.29 -9.38
C ALA A 292 -19.90 -9.01 -10.87
N PRO A 293 -19.44 -7.86 -11.41
CA PRO A 293 -19.69 -7.55 -12.82
C PRO A 293 -19.34 -8.69 -13.76
N TRP A 294 -18.15 -9.32 -13.64
CA TRP A 294 -17.72 -10.38 -14.56
C TRP A 294 -16.71 -11.38 -13.99
N PHE A 295 -16.78 -11.72 -12.71
CA PHE A 295 -15.79 -12.63 -12.11
C PHE A 295 -16.18 -14.12 -12.19
N ASN A 296 -16.24 -14.63 -13.41
CA ASN A 296 -16.60 -16.04 -13.67
C ASN A 296 -15.41 -17.00 -13.51
N ALA A 297 -14.19 -16.48 -13.42
CA ALA A 297 -12.96 -17.23 -13.32
C ALA A 297 -12.20 -16.88 -12.04
N MET A 298 -11.52 -17.84 -11.44
CA MET A 298 -10.64 -17.56 -10.30
C MET A 298 -9.54 -16.57 -10.64
N PHE A 299 -9.01 -16.61 -11.86
CA PHE A 299 -7.97 -15.71 -12.36
C PHE A 299 -8.25 -14.22 -12.07
N THR A 300 -9.44 -13.74 -12.42
CA THR A 300 -9.77 -12.30 -12.31
C THR A 300 -9.88 -11.86 -10.86
N TRP A 301 -10.35 -12.74 -9.97
CA TRP A 301 -10.45 -12.47 -8.54
C TRP A 301 -9.10 -12.24 -7.87
N GLY A 302 -8.09 -13.06 -8.22
CA GLY A 302 -6.73 -12.94 -7.69
C GLY A 302 -5.98 -11.73 -8.23
N SER A 303 -6.24 -11.35 -9.49
CA SER A 303 -5.47 -10.33 -10.21
C SER A 303 -5.31 -9.01 -9.43
N ARG A 304 -6.37 -8.49 -8.79
CA ARG A 304 -6.29 -7.24 -7.99
C ARG A 304 -5.23 -7.32 -6.88
N SER A 305 -5.27 -8.41 -6.10
CA SER A 305 -4.37 -8.63 -4.97
C SER A 305 -2.90 -8.81 -5.39
N LEU A 306 -2.66 -9.52 -6.49
CA LEU A 306 -1.32 -9.71 -7.04
C LEU A 306 -0.70 -8.40 -7.57
N HIS A 307 -1.54 -7.42 -7.89
CA HIS A 307 -1.15 -6.10 -8.41
C HIS A 307 -1.27 -4.98 -7.38
N GLY A 308 -1.18 -5.35 -6.11
CA GLY A 308 -0.99 -4.40 -5.03
C GLY A 308 -2.29 -3.78 -4.48
N PHE A 309 -3.46 -4.20 -4.95
CA PHE A 309 -4.73 -3.73 -4.42
C PHE A 309 -5.17 -4.59 -3.21
N PRO A 310 -5.50 -4.01 -2.05
CA PRO A 310 -5.91 -4.75 -0.86
C PRO A 310 -7.13 -5.62 -1.10
N SER A 311 -7.02 -6.87 -0.70
CA SER A 311 -8.06 -7.87 -0.88
C SER A 311 -9.01 -7.96 0.31
N GLY A 312 -8.62 -7.50 1.50
CA GLY A 312 -9.45 -7.48 2.70
C GLY A 312 -8.96 -6.49 3.76
N ASP A 313 -9.60 -6.46 4.92
CA ASP A 313 -9.19 -5.57 6.02
C ASP A 313 -7.78 -5.89 6.57
N PHE A 314 -7.29 -7.11 6.33
CA PHE A 314 -6.00 -7.59 6.81
C PHE A 314 -4.80 -7.09 5.99
N ASP A 315 -5.02 -6.62 4.76
CA ASP A 315 -3.97 -6.06 3.88
C ASP A 315 -4.29 -4.63 3.41
N ALA A 316 -5.38 -4.03 3.91
CA ALA A 316 -5.74 -2.65 3.64
C ALA A 316 -4.92 -1.65 4.47
N PRO A 317 -4.63 -0.44 3.94
CA PRO A 317 -4.06 0.65 4.71
C PRO A 317 -4.87 0.96 5.99
N ALA A 318 -4.16 1.37 7.03
CA ALA A 318 -4.79 1.78 8.29
C ALA A 318 -5.88 2.84 8.06
N GLY A 319 -7.04 2.65 8.69
CA GLY A 319 -8.19 3.54 8.56
C GLY A 319 -9.04 3.33 7.31
N THR A 320 -8.72 2.35 6.47
CA THR A 320 -9.57 1.91 5.35
C THR A 320 -10.09 0.50 5.60
N ALA A 321 -11.30 0.22 5.15
CA ALA A 321 -11.86 -1.12 5.12
C ALA A 321 -11.85 -1.65 3.68
N SER A 322 -11.66 -2.95 3.48
CA SER A 322 -11.87 -3.62 2.21
C SER A 322 -12.82 -4.79 2.42
N GLN A 323 -14.05 -4.64 1.95
CA GLN A 323 -15.08 -5.69 2.04
C GLN A 323 -14.95 -6.72 0.91
N TYR A 324 -14.01 -6.52 -0.03
CA TYR A 324 -13.83 -7.35 -1.22
C TYR A 324 -13.74 -8.84 -0.90
N ALA A 325 -12.84 -9.24 0.01
CA ALA A 325 -12.65 -10.63 0.40
C ALA A 325 -13.94 -11.23 0.99
N ALA A 326 -14.49 -10.60 2.02
CA ALA A 326 -15.60 -11.17 2.79
C ALA A 326 -16.92 -11.21 2.00
N LYS A 327 -17.14 -10.26 1.10
CA LYS A 327 -18.44 -10.06 0.45
C LYS A 327 -18.52 -10.47 -1.00
N SER A 328 -17.37 -10.69 -1.65
CA SER A 328 -17.32 -11.02 -3.07
C SER A 328 -16.45 -12.22 -3.33
N PHE A 329 -15.17 -12.17 -2.95
CA PHE A 329 -14.22 -13.21 -3.33
C PHE A 329 -14.44 -14.52 -2.55
N ALA A 330 -14.60 -14.52 -1.23
CA ALA A 330 -14.87 -15.74 -0.47
C ALA A 330 -16.19 -16.43 -0.88
N PRO A 331 -17.34 -15.72 -1.04
CA PRO A 331 -18.56 -16.32 -1.60
C PRO A 331 -18.37 -16.90 -3.00
N ALA A 332 -17.53 -16.28 -3.83
CA ALA A 332 -17.20 -16.82 -5.14
C ALA A 332 -16.41 -18.12 -5.02
N VAL A 333 -15.37 -18.20 -4.19
CA VAL A 333 -14.60 -19.44 -3.97
C VAL A 333 -15.51 -20.58 -3.54
N ASP A 334 -16.38 -20.33 -2.56
CA ASP A 334 -17.37 -21.30 -2.08
C ASP A 334 -18.32 -21.76 -3.21
N ALA A 335 -18.80 -20.83 -4.04
CA ALA A 335 -19.66 -21.15 -5.18
C ALA A 335 -18.95 -22.05 -6.18
N HIS A 336 -17.67 -21.81 -6.47
CA HIS A 336 -16.92 -22.60 -7.44
C HIS A 336 -16.58 -24.01 -6.90
N LEU A 337 -16.26 -24.13 -5.61
CA LEU A 337 -16.07 -25.42 -4.95
C LEU A 337 -17.35 -26.27 -4.99
N ASP A 338 -18.49 -25.68 -4.61
CA ASP A 338 -19.77 -26.38 -4.65
C ASP A 338 -20.16 -26.70 -6.10
N TYR A 339 -20.02 -25.76 -7.03
CA TYR A 339 -20.31 -26.00 -8.44
C TYR A 339 -19.49 -27.18 -9.02
N GLY A 340 -18.17 -27.20 -8.80
CA GLY A 340 -17.30 -28.28 -9.27
C GLY A 340 -17.70 -29.64 -8.71
N THR A 341 -17.98 -29.70 -7.41
CA THR A 341 -18.36 -30.94 -6.72
C THR A 341 -19.77 -31.41 -7.09
N CYS A 342 -20.74 -30.50 -7.13
CA CYS A 342 -22.17 -30.78 -7.28
C CYS A 342 -22.60 -30.95 -8.74
N VAL A 343 -22.19 -30.04 -9.62
CA VAL A 343 -22.76 -29.93 -10.98
C VAL A 343 -21.93 -30.72 -11.98
N LEU A 344 -20.61 -30.60 -11.91
CA LEU A 344 -19.73 -31.31 -12.83
C LEU A 344 -19.54 -32.76 -12.39
N GLY A 345 -19.57 -33.04 -11.07
CA GLY A 345 -19.32 -34.39 -10.55
C GLY A 345 -17.93 -34.90 -10.90
N VAL A 346 -16.99 -33.98 -11.08
CA VAL A 346 -15.60 -34.25 -11.46
C VAL A 346 -14.69 -33.86 -10.31
N ASP A 347 -13.59 -34.61 -10.13
CA ASP A 347 -12.42 -34.22 -9.34
C ASP A 347 -11.76 -32.98 -10.00
N TYR A 348 -12.32 -31.81 -9.76
CA TYR A 348 -12.18 -30.65 -10.63
C TYR A 348 -11.26 -29.58 -10.00
N PRO A 349 -10.14 -29.18 -10.65
CA PRO A 349 -9.41 -27.98 -10.27
C PRO A 349 -10.33 -26.78 -10.52
N ILE A 350 -10.63 -26.03 -9.46
CA ILE A 350 -11.52 -24.87 -9.47
C ILE A 350 -11.28 -24.00 -10.71
N THR A 351 -12.30 -23.91 -11.56
CA THR A 351 -12.52 -22.97 -12.67
C THR A 351 -11.50 -21.83 -12.78
N SER A 352 -10.49 -22.01 -13.62
CA SER A 352 -9.69 -20.86 -14.06
C SER A 352 -9.73 -20.69 -15.57
N ASP A 353 -10.32 -19.56 -15.97
CA ASP A 353 -10.23 -18.98 -17.31
C ASP A 353 -9.00 -18.07 -17.33
N SER A 354 -7.82 -18.67 -17.48
CA SER A 354 -6.65 -17.90 -17.91
C SER A 354 -6.43 -18.27 -19.37
N PRO A 355 -6.38 -17.31 -20.31
CA PRO A 355 -6.07 -17.59 -21.71
C PRO A 355 -4.67 -18.18 -21.78
N SER A 356 -4.53 -19.49 -22.02
CA SER A 356 -3.22 -20.03 -22.35
C SER A 356 -2.88 -19.59 -23.77
N GLN A 357 -1.85 -18.78 -23.95
CA GLN A 357 -1.55 -18.21 -25.26
C GLN A 357 -0.61 -19.18 -25.99
N ALA A 358 -1.14 -20.01 -26.92
CA ALA A 358 -0.44 -20.40 -28.17
C ALA A 358 -1.12 -21.53 -29.00
N ASP A 359 -1.91 -21.18 -30.01
CA ASP A 359 -1.54 -21.53 -31.41
C ASP A 359 -2.10 -20.46 -32.36
N GLY A 360 -1.25 -19.81 -33.16
CA GLY A 360 -1.67 -18.77 -34.12
C GLY A 360 -2.39 -17.54 -33.54
N GLY A 361 -2.17 -17.20 -32.26
CA GLY A 361 -2.89 -16.10 -31.58
C GLY A 361 -4.29 -16.48 -31.07
N ILE A 362 -4.63 -17.77 -31.03
CA ILE A 362 -5.84 -18.30 -30.39
C ILE A 362 -5.44 -18.89 -29.04
N GLY A 363 -6.18 -18.52 -27.98
CA GLY A 363 -5.99 -19.07 -26.65
C GLY A 363 -6.32 -20.57 -26.61
N LEU A 364 -5.44 -21.36 -25.99
CA LEU A 364 -5.51 -22.80 -25.76
C LEU A 364 -6.29 -23.17 -24.49
N THR A 365 -7.03 -22.22 -23.88
CA THR A 365 -7.96 -22.53 -22.80
C THR A 365 -9.40 -22.27 -23.21
N GLY A 366 -10.25 -23.23 -22.86
CA GLY A 366 -11.68 -23.08 -23.00
C GLY A 366 -12.20 -22.12 -21.94
N ARG A 367 -12.98 -21.12 -22.38
CA ARG A 367 -13.74 -20.27 -21.46
C ARG A 367 -14.66 -21.14 -20.62
N TYR A 368 -14.52 -21.08 -19.30
CA TYR A 368 -15.44 -21.75 -18.40
C TYR A 368 -16.00 -20.78 -17.38
N THR A 369 -17.31 -20.62 -17.46
CA THR A 369 -18.09 -19.68 -16.66
C THR A 369 -19.09 -20.46 -15.82
N PRO A 370 -19.02 -20.45 -14.49
CA PRO A 370 -20.17 -20.80 -13.68
C PRO A 370 -21.30 -19.78 -13.94
N PRO A 371 -22.56 -20.22 -13.84
CA PRO A 371 -23.68 -19.38 -14.19
C PRO A 371 -23.96 -18.32 -13.14
N ASN A 372 -23.53 -17.10 -13.43
CA ASN A 372 -24.04 -15.91 -12.76
C ASN A 372 -24.71 -14.92 -13.73
N LEU A 373 -24.86 -15.29 -15.00
CA LEU A 373 -25.90 -14.75 -15.87
C LEU A 373 -27.01 -15.81 -15.96
N SER A 374 -28.22 -15.45 -15.53
CA SER A 374 -29.41 -16.26 -15.82
C SER A 374 -29.38 -16.68 -17.29
N ASP A 375 -29.46 -17.99 -17.56
CA ASP A 375 -29.52 -18.61 -18.89
C ASP A 375 -28.19 -18.83 -19.65
N GLN A 376 -27.00 -18.64 -19.05
CA GLN A 376 -25.70 -18.90 -19.71
C GLN A 376 -24.82 -19.99 -19.05
N ALA A 377 -25.38 -20.79 -18.13
CA ALA A 377 -24.66 -21.95 -17.60
C ALA A 377 -24.38 -22.95 -18.73
N THR A 378 -23.12 -23.12 -19.13
CA THR A 378 -22.76 -24.35 -19.83
C THR A 378 -22.78 -25.50 -18.81
N THR A 379 -23.56 -26.54 -19.09
CA THR A 379 -23.47 -27.83 -18.39
C THR A 379 -22.40 -28.74 -19.01
N GLU A 380 -21.72 -28.28 -20.05
CA GLU A 380 -20.64 -29.02 -20.71
C GLU A 380 -19.34 -28.80 -19.94
N ALA A 381 -18.63 -29.89 -19.65
CA ALA A 381 -17.32 -29.83 -19.01
C ALA A 381 -16.32 -29.07 -19.92
N PRO A 382 -15.42 -28.22 -19.37
CA PRO A 382 -14.46 -27.50 -20.18
C PRO A 382 -13.42 -28.43 -20.82
N ALA A 383 -12.94 -28.02 -21.98
CA ALA A 383 -11.93 -28.77 -22.73
C ALA A 383 -10.52 -28.67 -22.11
N HIS A 384 -10.19 -27.56 -21.45
CA HIS A 384 -8.86 -27.26 -20.86
C HIS A 384 -9.03 -26.61 -19.48
N ILE A 385 -8.11 -26.85 -18.54
CA ILE A 385 -8.18 -26.28 -17.18
C ILE A 385 -6.78 -25.89 -16.72
N ALA A 386 -6.64 -24.65 -16.26
CA ALA A 386 -5.40 -24.17 -15.67
C ALA A 386 -5.33 -24.51 -14.18
N THR A 387 -4.23 -25.13 -13.75
CA THR A 387 -4.07 -25.71 -12.40
C THR A 387 -3.90 -24.67 -11.29
N HIS A 388 -3.77 -23.39 -11.63
CA HIS A 388 -3.65 -22.33 -10.62
C HIS A 388 -4.95 -22.00 -9.88
N GLY A 389 -6.12 -22.39 -10.41
CA GLY A 389 -7.41 -22.07 -9.83
C GLY A 389 -7.58 -22.39 -8.33
N PRO A 390 -7.13 -23.55 -7.82
CA PRO A 390 -7.13 -23.88 -6.38
C PRO A 390 -6.18 -23.03 -5.52
N PHE A 391 -5.23 -22.32 -6.13
CA PHE A 391 -4.22 -21.53 -5.41
C PHE A 391 -4.63 -20.07 -5.25
N VAL A 392 -5.39 -19.53 -6.21
CA VAL A 392 -5.86 -18.13 -6.19
C VAL A 392 -6.61 -17.75 -4.91
N PRO A 393 -7.47 -18.60 -4.30
CA PRO A 393 -8.16 -18.27 -3.06
C PRO A 393 -7.24 -17.92 -1.88
N PHE A 394 -5.99 -18.40 -1.86
CA PHE A 394 -5.08 -18.11 -0.75
C PHE A 394 -4.68 -16.63 -0.67
N ASN A 395 -4.94 -15.83 -1.71
CA ASN A 395 -4.83 -14.38 -1.65
C ASN A 395 -5.74 -13.74 -0.59
N ILE A 396 -6.84 -14.41 -0.22
CA ILE A 396 -7.79 -13.96 0.82
C ILE A 396 -7.88 -14.96 1.97
N GLY A 397 -6.81 -15.72 2.22
CA GLY A 397 -6.78 -16.82 3.20
C GLY A 397 -7.51 -16.54 4.52
N PRO A 398 -7.24 -15.42 5.22
CA PRO A 398 -7.90 -15.09 6.48
C PRO A 398 -9.44 -14.91 6.41
N ALA A 399 -9.99 -14.64 5.22
CA ALA A 399 -11.43 -14.50 5.00
C ALA A 399 -12.12 -15.82 4.62
N LEU A 400 -11.38 -16.88 4.32
CA LEU A 400 -11.93 -18.17 3.95
C LEU A 400 -12.39 -18.94 5.19
N SER A 401 -13.49 -19.70 5.05
CA SER A 401 -13.92 -20.59 6.13
C SER A 401 -12.98 -21.79 6.28
N THR A 402 -12.92 -22.39 7.47
CA THR A 402 -12.14 -23.61 7.71
C THR A 402 -12.55 -24.76 6.78
N GLU A 403 -13.83 -24.86 6.45
CA GLU A 403 -14.35 -25.85 5.49
C GLU A 403 -13.79 -25.62 4.09
N THR A 404 -13.84 -24.36 3.62
CA THR A 404 -13.29 -23.92 2.34
C THR A 404 -11.78 -24.20 2.25
N LEU A 405 -11.03 -23.81 3.27
CA LEU A 405 -9.58 -24.07 3.36
C LEU A 405 -9.26 -25.56 3.32
N THR A 406 -10.00 -26.37 4.08
CA THR A 406 -9.82 -27.84 4.10
C THR A 406 -10.08 -28.45 2.73
N ALA A 407 -11.12 -28.00 2.03
CA ALA A 407 -11.45 -28.46 0.68
C ALA A 407 -10.35 -28.10 -0.34
N LEU A 408 -9.83 -26.87 -0.27
CA LEU A 408 -8.72 -26.42 -1.13
C LEU A 408 -7.45 -27.23 -0.90
N ILE A 409 -7.08 -27.45 0.36
CA ILE A 409 -5.90 -28.26 0.73
C ILE A 409 -6.03 -29.70 0.22
N ALA A 410 -7.17 -30.34 0.47
CA ALA A 410 -7.41 -31.71 0.01
C ALA A 410 -7.35 -31.82 -1.53
N MET A 411 -7.81 -30.79 -2.24
CA MET A 411 -7.71 -30.71 -3.70
C MET A 411 -6.25 -30.60 -4.17
N ILE A 412 -5.44 -29.75 -3.53
CA ILE A 412 -4.01 -29.61 -3.83
C ILE A 412 -3.29 -30.95 -3.60
N GLU A 413 -3.53 -31.62 -2.47
CA GLU A 413 -2.95 -32.93 -2.17
C GLU A 413 -3.35 -33.98 -3.22
N SER A 414 -4.62 -33.98 -3.63
CA SER A 414 -5.12 -34.88 -4.66
C SER A 414 -4.44 -34.64 -6.01
N LEU A 415 -4.33 -33.38 -6.45
CA LEU A 415 -3.64 -33.02 -7.70
C LEU A 415 -2.15 -33.38 -7.65
N LYS A 416 -1.50 -33.12 -6.50
CA LYS A 416 -0.08 -33.43 -6.25
C LYS A 416 0.22 -34.92 -6.37
N THR A 417 -0.72 -35.76 -5.95
CA THR A 417 -0.57 -37.24 -5.92
C THR A 417 -1.25 -37.93 -7.10
N ASP A 418 -1.75 -37.16 -8.07
CA ASP A 418 -2.49 -37.70 -9.21
C ASP A 418 -1.63 -38.67 -10.04
N THR A 419 -2.24 -39.79 -10.44
CA THR A 419 -1.53 -40.89 -11.12
C THR A 419 -1.17 -40.56 -12.57
N ALA A 420 -1.82 -39.56 -13.18
CA ALA A 420 -1.42 -39.09 -14.49
C ALA A 420 -0.10 -38.31 -14.41
N GLY A 421 0.36 -37.89 -13.23
CA GLY A 421 1.71 -37.34 -13.03
C GLY A 421 1.89 -35.94 -13.59
N TYR A 422 0.89 -35.07 -13.47
CA TYR A 422 0.97 -33.67 -13.91
C TYR A 422 1.83 -32.78 -12.99
N TYR A 423 2.13 -33.25 -11.79
CA TYR A 423 2.96 -32.55 -10.82
C TYR A 423 4.41 -33.02 -10.86
N HIS A 424 5.33 -32.08 -11.03
CA HIS A 424 6.76 -32.32 -11.18
C HIS A 424 7.55 -31.69 -10.02
N ALA A 425 7.74 -32.43 -8.93
CA ALA A 425 8.56 -31.97 -7.79
C ALA A 425 10.03 -32.43 -7.86
N THR A 426 10.38 -33.34 -8.76
CA THR A 426 11.72 -33.91 -8.89
C THR A 426 12.09 -34.11 -10.36
N GLY A 427 13.37 -34.39 -10.64
CA GLY A 427 13.88 -34.59 -11.99
C GLY A 427 14.54 -33.34 -12.57
N ASP A 428 14.69 -33.30 -13.89
CA ASP A 428 15.41 -32.21 -14.58
C ASP A 428 14.58 -30.92 -14.67
N HIS A 429 13.25 -31.02 -14.53
CA HIS A 429 12.31 -29.92 -14.66
C HIS A 429 11.28 -29.92 -13.51
N PRO A 430 11.71 -29.71 -12.25
CA PRO A 430 10.84 -29.78 -11.08
C PRO A 430 10.02 -28.49 -10.93
N TYR A 431 9.18 -28.19 -11.92
CA TYR A 431 8.44 -26.93 -12.06
C TYR A 431 6.99 -27.01 -11.55
N GLY A 432 6.65 -28.01 -10.75
CA GLY A 432 5.31 -28.19 -10.21
C GLY A 432 4.32 -28.63 -11.29
N PHE A 433 3.13 -28.04 -11.31
CA PHE A 433 2.08 -28.44 -12.27
C PHE A 433 2.37 -27.98 -13.71
N GLU A 434 2.32 -28.93 -14.65
CA GLU A 434 2.14 -28.62 -16.07
C GLU A 434 0.67 -28.26 -16.37
N VAL A 435 0.41 -27.63 -17.53
CA VAL A 435 -0.96 -27.34 -17.96
C VAL A 435 -1.70 -28.63 -18.31
N ILE A 436 -2.90 -28.79 -17.76
CA ILE A 436 -3.74 -29.97 -17.97
C ILE A 436 -4.83 -29.61 -18.98
N ALA A 437 -5.13 -30.53 -19.90
CA ALA A 437 -6.39 -30.46 -20.61
C ALA A 437 -7.21 -31.72 -20.30
N SER A 438 -8.52 -31.56 -20.15
CA SER A 438 -9.46 -32.53 -19.56
C SER A 438 -9.21 -33.00 -18.09
N PRO A 439 -10.20 -32.86 -17.19
CA PRO A 439 -10.10 -33.19 -15.76
C PRO A 439 -10.27 -34.66 -15.38
N PHE A 440 -10.20 -35.63 -16.30
CA PHE A 440 -10.31 -37.04 -15.90
C PHE A 440 -9.04 -37.49 -15.17
N HIS A 441 -9.05 -37.40 -13.84
CA HIS A 441 -8.16 -38.16 -12.97
C HIS A 441 -8.11 -39.60 -13.49
N ASN A 442 -6.90 -40.10 -13.77
CA ASN A 442 -6.59 -41.42 -14.36
C ASN A 442 -6.73 -41.56 -15.89
N ASN A 443 -6.87 -40.49 -16.68
CA ASN A 443 -6.80 -40.60 -18.14
C ASN A 443 -5.35 -40.68 -18.66
N ASN A 444 -4.80 -41.89 -18.67
CA ASN A 444 -3.47 -42.19 -19.22
C ASN A 444 -3.36 -42.04 -20.75
N ALA A 445 -4.47 -41.74 -21.45
CA ALA A 445 -4.53 -41.60 -22.91
C ALA A 445 -4.56 -40.13 -23.38
N TYR A 446 -4.39 -39.17 -22.49
CA TYR A 446 -4.57 -37.74 -22.77
C TYR A 446 -3.28 -37.04 -23.30
N ALA A 447 -3.42 -36.15 -24.29
CA ALA A 447 -2.32 -35.40 -24.91
C ALA A 447 -2.55 -33.88 -24.77
N GLY A 448 -2.15 -33.32 -23.62
CA GLY A 448 -2.20 -31.89 -23.23
C GLY A 448 -2.12 -30.84 -24.34
N ALA A 449 -2.78 -29.69 -24.10
CA ALA A 449 -2.98 -28.51 -24.98
C ALA A 449 -2.34 -28.65 -26.38
N ASP A 450 -3.00 -29.40 -27.25
CA ASP A 450 -2.68 -29.70 -28.66
C ASP A 450 -1.30 -30.33 -29.01
N GLN A 451 -0.31 -30.36 -28.09
CA GLN A 451 1.07 -30.82 -28.35
C GLN A 451 1.65 -31.86 -27.37
N GLY A 452 0.89 -32.33 -26.37
CA GLY A 452 1.32 -33.38 -25.43
C GLY A 452 1.74 -32.89 -24.03
N ARG A 453 2.45 -33.74 -23.28
CA ARG A 453 2.87 -33.53 -21.87
C ARG A 453 4.08 -32.58 -21.75
N GLY A 454 4.35 -32.09 -20.53
CA GLY A 454 5.57 -31.33 -20.21
C GLY A 454 5.53 -29.86 -20.60
N VAL A 455 4.34 -29.25 -20.67
CA VAL A 455 4.15 -27.83 -20.99
C VAL A 455 3.91 -27.04 -19.71
N PHE A 456 4.83 -26.13 -19.38
CA PHE A 456 4.77 -25.29 -18.19
C PHE A 456 4.58 -23.83 -18.58
N GLU A 457 3.39 -23.31 -18.36
CA GLU A 457 3.00 -21.96 -18.77
C GLU A 457 3.36 -20.90 -17.71
N THR A 458 3.96 -19.79 -18.13
CA THR A 458 4.39 -18.71 -17.23
C THR A 458 3.24 -18.11 -16.44
N LEU A 459 2.09 -17.83 -17.08
CA LEU A 459 0.94 -17.25 -16.37
C LEU A 459 0.40 -18.20 -15.30
N ASN A 460 0.21 -19.48 -15.64
CA ASN A 460 -0.24 -20.48 -14.67
C ASN A 460 0.74 -20.59 -13.48
N GLN A 461 2.04 -20.65 -13.77
CA GLN A 461 3.09 -20.72 -12.75
C GLN A 461 3.13 -19.47 -11.87
N ALA A 462 3.01 -18.29 -12.47
CA ALA A 462 2.97 -17.01 -11.76
C ALA A 462 1.80 -16.94 -10.79
N PHE A 463 0.58 -17.28 -11.22
CA PHE A 463 -0.58 -17.23 -10.33
C PHE A 463 -0.45 -18.18 -9.14
N ILE A 464 0.11 -19.38 -9.34
CA ILE A 464 0.38 -20.32 -8.24
C ILE A 464 1.39 -19.71 -7.27
N VAL A 465 2.57 -19.31 -7.78
CA VAL A 465 3.66 -18.74 -6.97
C VAL A 465 3.17 -17.53 -6.18
N LEU A 466 2.52 -16.57 -6.84
CA LEU A 466 2.18 -15.30 -6.22
C LEU A 466 0.99 -15.43 -5.26
N SER A 467 0.02 -16.31 -5.54
CA SER A 467 -1.08 -16.55 -4.60
C SER A 467 -0.62 -17.31 -3.36
N LEU A 468 0.28 -18.29 -3.52
CA LEU A 468 0.92 -18.98 -2.41
C LEU A 468 1.80 -18.05 -1.59
N PHE A 469 2.62 -17.23 -2.25
CA PHE A 469 3.46 -16.23 -1.60
C PHE A 469 2.60 -15.27 -0.77
N ASN A 470 1.56 -14.68 -1.37
CA ASN A 470 0.70 -13.73 -0.67
C ASN A 470 -0.03 -14.38 0.51
N GLY A 471 -0.59 -15.57 0.33
CA GLY A 471 -1.22 -16.33 1.43
C GLY A 471 -0.24 -16.66 2.57
N LEU A 472 0.98 -17.08 2.24
CA LEU A 472 2.01 -17.35 3.24
C LEU A 472 2.50 -16.07 3.95
N GLN A 473 2.55 -14.92 3.27
CA GLN A 473 2.83 -13.64 3.94
C GLN A 473 1.73 -13.30 4.95
N LEU A 474 0.45 -13.48 4.57
CA LEU A 474 -0.68 -13.29 5.47
C LEU A 474 -0.61 -14.23 6.68
N GLN A 475 -0.27 -15.51 6.46
CA GLN A 475 -0.09 -16.51 7.51
C GLN A 475 1.06 -16.14 8.46
N ASP A 476 2.15 -15.59 7.92
CA ASP A 476 3.35 -15.23 8.69
C ASP A 476 3.26 -13.83 9.33
N GLY A 477 2.18 -13.07 9.08
CA GLY A 477 2.04 -11.67 9.52
C GLY A 477 3.06 -10.73 8.87
N LYS A 478 3.46 -11.02 7.63
CA LYS A 478 4.43 -10.27 6.83
C LYS A 478 3.76 -9.39 5.79
N GLU A 479 4.55 -8.48 5.22
CA GLU A 479 4.10 -7.58 4.16
C GLU A 479 3.67 -8.36 2.91
N THR A 480 2.49 -8.01 2.40
CA THR A 480 1.90 -8.54 1.18
C THR A 480 2.36 -7.76 -0.05
N LEU A 481 1.98 -8.22 -1.24
CA LEU A 481 2.20 -7.46 -2.48
C LEU A 481 1.53 -6.09 -2.45
N SER A 482 0.42 -5.94 -1.72
CA SER A 482 -0.25 -4.65 -1.51
C SER A 482 0.54 -3.71 -0.61
N ALA A 483 1.10 -4.21 0.49
CA ALA A 483 1.99 -3.43 1.34
C ALA A 483 3.21 -2.92 0.55
N TYR A 484 3.82 -3.77 -0.30
CA TYR A 484 4.90 -3.33 -1.17
C TYR A 484 4.47 -2.25 -2.16
N ALA A 485 3.32 -2.42 -2.83
CA ALA A 485 2.83 -1.41 -3.77
C ALA A 485 2.56 -0.05 -3.11
N ALA A 486 2.06 -0.04 -1.87
CA ALA A 486 1.80 1.18 -1.10
C ALA A 486 3.07 2.01 -0.86
N GLN A 487 4.26 1.41 -0.88
CA GLN A 487 5.52 2.16 -0.73
C GLN A 487 5.87 3.01 -1.96
N ALA A 488 5.17 2.84 -3.09
CA ALA A 488 5.26 3.76 -4.21
C ALA A 488 4.44 5.04 -3.90
N PRO A 489 5.06 6.24 -3.84
CA PRO A 489 4.42 7.45 -3.29
C PRO A 489 3.08 7.86 -3.91
N GLU A 490 2.84 7.55 -5.18
CA GLU A 490 1.59 7.90 -5.88
C GLU A 490 0.51 6.83 -5.73
N HIS A 491 0.90 5.60 -5.35
CA HIS A 491 0.02 4.46 -5.26
C HIS A 491 -0.80 4.50 -3.96
N GLU A 492 -0.18 4.79 -2.82
CA GLU A 492 -0.86 4.80 -1.52
C GLU A 492 -2.04 5.77 -1.47
N LEU A 493 -1.84 7.03 -1.87
CA LEU A 493 -2.89 8.06 -1.80
C LEU A 493 -4.07 7.69 -2.71
N ALA A 494 -3.78 7.26 -3.93
CA ALA A 494 -4.82 6.83 -4.85
C ALA A 494 -5.57 5.60 -4.33
N MET A 495 -4.87 4.70 -3.64
CA MET A 495 -5.42 3.45 -3.12
C MET A 495 -6.35 3.73 -1.95
N GLN A 496 -5.92 4.58 -1.00
CA GLN A 496 -6.77 5.05 0.09
C GLN A 496 -8.03 5.74 -0.46
N GLN A 497 -7.88 6.61 -1.46
CA GLN A 497 -9.00 7.30 -2.09
C GLN A 497 -9.98 6.31 -2.75
N ALA A 498 -9.46 5.33 -3.49
CA ALA A 498 -10.26 4.29 -4.14
C ALA A 498 -11.00 3.39 -3.13
N LEU A 499 -10.32 2.94 -2.06
CA LEU A 499 -10.90 2.09 -1.02
C LEU A 499 -11.99 2.83 -0.24
N GLN A 500 -11.76 4.09 0.14
CA GLN A 500 -12.78 4.91 0.82
C GLN A 500 -14.05 5.09 -0.03
N TYR A 501 -13.91 5.09 -1.35
CA TYR A 501 -15.04 5.18 -2.26
C TYR A 501 -15.77 3.84 -2.45
N LEU A 502 -15.02 2.76 -2.68
CA LEU A 502 -15.57 1.41 -2.92
C LEU A 502 -16.18 0.80 -1.66
N TYR A 503 -15.48 0.99 -0.55
CA TYR A 503 -15.81 0.46 0.77
C TYR A 503 -15.83 1.61 1.75
N PRO A 504 -16.82 2.52 1.65
CA PRO A 504 -16.94 3.58 2.62
C PRO A 504 -16.99 2.94 4.00
N THR A 505 -16.02 3.27 4.84
CA THR A 505 -16.05 2.92 6.25
C THR A 505 -17.44 3.28 6.75
N PRO A 506 -18.18 2.36 7.40
CA PRO A 506 -19.56 2.62 7.81
C PRO A 506 -19.61 3.99 8.43
N ALA A 507 -20.47 4.87 7.87
CA ALA A 507 -20.46 6.32 8.09
C ALA A 507 -19.88 6.63 9.46
N ASP A 508 -18.72 7.27 9.44
CA ASP A 508 -17.87 7.55 10.60
C ASP A 508 -18.79 7.75 11.82
N PRO A 509 -18.66 6.99 12.92
CA PRO A 509 -19.58 7.11 14.05
C PRO A 509 -19.67 8.56 14.58
N TRP A 510 -18.69 9.37 14.17
CA TRP A 510 -18.62 10.81 14.20
C TRP A 510 -19.69 11.50 13.34
N CYS A 511 -20.65 12.13 14.01
CA CYS A 511 -21.41 13.21 13.42
C CYS A 511 -20.48 14.41 13.16
N VAL A 512 -20.27 14.75 11.89
CA VAL A 512 -19.57 15.99 11.50
C VAL A 512 -20.43 17.19 11.88
N VAL A 513 -19.94 18.01 12.80
CA VAL A 513 -20.63 19.23 13.26
C VAL A 513 -20.42 20.36 12.26
N GLY A 514 -19.20 20.53 11.78
CA GLY A 514 -18.86 21.53 10.76
C GLY A 514 -17.36 21.79 10.65
N ASP A 515 -17.01 22.62 9.65
CA ASP A 515 -15.68 23.17 9.48
C ASP A 515 -15.71 24.67 9.83
N TYR A 516 -14.81 25.11 10.70
CA TYR A 516 -14.77 26.40 11.36
C TYR A 516 -13.43 27.07 11.07
N THR A 517 -13.46 28.28 10.52
CA THR A 517 -12.23 29.00 10.15
C THR A 517 -11.98 30.10 11.16
N PHE A 518 -10.76 30.14 11.69
CA PHE A 518 -10.25 31.14 12.60
C PHE A 518 -9.28 32.05 11.84
N ALA A 519 -9.48 33.35 11.89
CA ALA A 519 -8.67 34.33 11.16
C ALA A 519 -7.30 34.52 11.83
N SER A 520 -6.25 34.63 11.03
CA SER A 520 -4.98 35.19 11.49
C SER A 520 -5.09 36.71 11.49
N ARG A 521 -4.55 37.38 12.50
CA ARG A 521 -4.22 38.79 12.37
C ARG A 521 -3.13 39.18 13.36
N LEU A 522 -1.89 38.90 12.95
CA LEU A 522 -0.74 39.70 13.31
C LEU A 522 -0.28 40.41 12.04
N THR A 523 -1.00 41.43 11.58
CA THR A 523 -0.40 42.36 10.61
C THR A 523 0.42 43.38 11.39
N GLU A 524 1.64 43.71 10.95
CA GLU A 524 2.51 44.71 11.62
C GLU A 524 1.78 46.06 11.90
N ASP A 525 0.73 46.37 11.14
CA ASP A 525 -0.06 47.60 11.24
C ASP A 525 -1.25 47.53 12.24
N ASP A 526 -1.60 46.35 12.76
CA ASP A 526 -2.65 46.15 13.76
C ASP A 526 -2.19 45.09 14.79
N PRO A 527 -1.41 45.49 15.81
CA PRO A 527 -0.84 44.58 16.81
C PRO A 527 -1.88 44.07 17.82
N VAL A 528 -3.17 44.34 17.60
CA VAL A 528 -4.23 43.83 18.45
C VAL A 528 -4.51 42.40 18.01
N ILE A 529 -3.99 41.45 18.79
CA ILE A 529 -4.42 40.05 18.78
C ILE A 529 -5.95 40.07 18.84
N HIS A 530 -6.62 39.52 17.82
CA HIS A 530 -8.08 39.37 17.82
C HIS A 530 -8.40 37.94 18.25
N PRO A 531 -8.65 37.70 19.56
CA PRO A 531 -9.16 36.43 20.00
C PRO A 531 -10.48 36.21 19.29
N GLU A 532 -10.61 35.06 18.66
CA GLU A 532 -11.82 34.69 17.97
C GLU A 532 -12.56 33.67 18.81
N GLN A 533 -13.70 34.11 19.33
CA GLN A 533 -14.65 33.27 20.03
C GLN A 533 -15.66 32.71 19.03
N GLN A 534 -15.80 31.39 18.98
CA GLN A 534 -16.82 30.72 18.18
C GLN A 534 -17.74 29.87 19.05
N ASP A 535 -19.05 30.03 18.86
CA ASP A 535 -20.07 29.15 19.42
C ASP A 535 -20.46 28.09 18.38
N ILE A 536 -20.03 26.86 18.63
CA ILE A 536 -20.23 25.72 17.74
C ILE A 536 -21.42 24.89 18.26
N ARG A 537 -22.51 24.88 17.50
CA ARG A 537 -23.72 24.13 17.87
C ARG A 537 -23.57 22.65 17.52
N ILE A 538 -23.52 21.80 18.54
CA ILE A 538 -23.58 20.34 18.42
C ILE A 538 -25.04 19.92 18.51
N ARG A 539 -25.55 19.21 17.51
CA ARG A 539 -26.96 18.81 17.45
C ARG A 539 -27.23 17.64 18.42
N ALA A 540 -28.42 17.60 19.00
CA ALA A 540 -28.86 16.55 19.92
C ALA A 540 -28.79 15.14 19.29
N ASP A 541 -28.95 15.03 17.96
CA ASP A 541 -28.83 13.76 17.23
C ASP A 541 -27.38 13.29 17.03
N CYS A 542 -26.40 14.06 17.47
CA CYS A 542 -24.97 13.76 17.40
C CYS A 542 -24.39 13.25 18.73
N VAL A 543 -25.16 13.32 19.82
CA VAL A 543 -24.75 12.93 21.18
C VAL A 543 -25.73 11.91 21.78
N LYS A 544 -25.34 11.27 22.89
CA LYS A 544 -26.20 10.37 23.67
C LYS A 544 -26.01 10.56 25.18
N PRO A 545 -26.92 10.01 26.02
CA PRO A 545 -26.65 9.88 27.44
C PRO A 545 -25.43 8.97 27.70
N GLY A 546 -24.61 9.31 28.69
CA GLY A 546 -23.34 8.64 29.01
C GLY A 546 -22.17 9.25 28.25
N SER A 547 -21.15 8.44 27.96
CA SER A 547 -19.89 8.88 27.36
C SER A 547 -20.01 9.24 25.88
N ASN A 548 -19.46 10.40 25.54
CA ASN A 548 -19.34 10.98 24.21
C ASN A 548 -17.90 11.48 23.99
N THR A 549 -17.49 11.62 22.74
CA THR A 549 -16.19 12.21 22.38
C THR A 549 -16.36 13.30 21.34
N ILE A 550 -15.69 14.45 21.54
CA ILE A 550 -15.49 15.50 20.52
C ILE A 550 -14.10 15.31 19.90
N LEU A 551 -14.02 15.35 18.57
CA LEU A 551 -12.78 15.39 17.80
C LEU A 551 -12.61 16.82 17.24
N LEU A 552 -11.51 17.46 17.62
CA LEU A 552 -11.03 18.72 17.06
C LEU A 552 -9.91 18.41 16.08
N GLU A 553 -10.13 18.62 14.79
CA GLU A 553 -9.19 18.22 13.73
C GLU A 553 -8.77 19.39 12.84
N ALA A 554 -7.47 19.57 12.60
CA ALA A 554 -6.95 20.52 11.63
C ALA A 554 -7.28 20.08 10.20
N LYS A 555 -8.00 20.90 9.43
CA LYS A 555 -8.40 20.58 8.06
C LYS A 555 -7.27 20.85 7.06
N LEU A 556 -6.82 19.78 6.38
CA LEU A 556 -5.70 19.76 5.43
C LEU A 556 -6.04 20.42 4.07
N PRO A 557 -5.04 20.83 3.22
CA PRO A 557 -3.76 20.16 3.01
C PRO A 557 -2.66 20.48 4.03
N ALA A 558 -1.99 19.44 4.55
CA ALA A 558 -0.91 19.47 5.54
C ALA A 558 0.34 20.20 5.01
N LYS A 559 0.36 21.54 4.94
CA LYS A 559 1.51 22.25 4.33
C LYS A 559 1.88 23.61 4.91
N ALA A 560 1.45 24.02 6.09
CA ALA A 560 1.66 25.42 6.46
C ALA A 560 2.04 25.71 7.91
N TYR A 561 2.42 24.72 8.74
CA TYR A 561 2.81 24.94 10.13
C TYR A 561 1.81 25.90 10.82
N ARG A 562 0.51 25.64 10.73
CA ARG A 562 -0.52 26.55 11.29
C ARG A 562 -0.80 26.16 12.73
N TRP A 563 -1.08 27.14 13.61
CA TRP A 563 -1.25 26.89 15.06
C TRP A 563 -2.51 27.52 15.62
N LEU A 564 -3.49 26.70 16.00
CA LEU A 564 -4.61 27.16 16.80
C LEU A 564 -4.25 27.08 18.29
N VAL A 565 -4.17 28.21 18.96
CA VAL A 565 -3.86 28.31 20.39
C VAL A 565 -5.11 28.72 21.16
N TRP A 566 -5.43 27.94 22.18
CA TRP A 566 -6.67 28.11 22.95
C TRP A 566 -6.51 29.16 24.05
N ASP A 567 -7.57 29.93 24.31
CA ASP A 567 -7.75 30.72 25.53
C ASP A 567 -8.66 29.94 26.50
N SER A 568 -9.84 29.55 26.04
CA SER A 568 -10.73 28.69 26.81
C SER A 568 -11.58 27.80 25.91
N LEU A 569 -11.97 26.64 26.45
CA LEU A 569 -12.92 25.74 25.81
C LEU A 569 -14.03 25.42 26.80
N ALA A 570 -15.28 25.53 26.41
CA ALA A 570 -16.39 25.14 27.26
C ALA A 570 -17.48 24.43 26.48
N LEU A 571 -18.12 23.46 27.11
CA LEU A 571 -19.33 22.84 26.61
C LEU A 571 -20.49 23.22 27.50
N THR A 572 -21.54 23.79 26.89
CA THR A 572 -22.75 24.19 27.59
C THR A 572 -23.98 23.65 26.89
N THR A 573 -25.12 23.66 27.58
CA THR A 573 -26.43 23.53 26.93
C THR A 573 -26.76 24.78 26.09
N VAL A 574 -27.82 24.74 25.27
CA VAL A 574 -28.31 25.94 24.57
C VAL A 574 -28.69 27.08 25.54
N GLN A 575 -29.08 26.73 26.77
CA GLN A 575 -29.42 27.67 27.84
C GLN A 575 -28.19 28.22 28.57
N ARG A 576 -26.98 27.83 28.16
CA ARG A 576 -25.68 28.17 28.77
C ARG A 576 -25.50 27.59 30.18
N ASP A 577 -26.18 26.48 30.49
CA ASP A 577 -25.85 25.71 31.68
C ASP A 577 -24.52 24.97 31.41
N PRO A 578 -23.51 25.12 32.27
CA PRO A 578 -22.19 24.55 32.04
C PRO A 578 -22.21 23.02 32.20
N ILE A 579 -21.62 22.32 31.24
CA ILE A 579 -21.34 20.88 31.33
C ILE A 579 -19.89 20.71 31.78
N TRP A 580 -18.95 21.31 31.05
CA TRP A 580 -17.55 21.42 31.45
C TRP A 580 -16.90 22.68 30.86
N SER A 581 -15.76 23.09 31.44
CA SER A 581 -14.95 24.21 30.97
C SER A 581 -13.48 23.99 31.28
N LEU A 582 -12.60 24.36 30.34
CA LEU A 582 -11.15 24.30 30.42
C LEU A 582 -10.58 25.71 30.15
N GLY A 583 -9.61 26.12 30.96
CA GLY A 583 -9.07 27.48 30.96
C GLY A 583 -10.04 28.52 31.55
N ALA A 584 -9.53 29.71 31.80
CA ALA A 584 -10.29 30.92 32.05
C ALA A 584 -10.35 31.73 30.75
N ASN A 585 -11.47 32.42 30.53
CA ASN A 585 -11.53 33.41 29.46
C ASN A 585 -10.75 34.65 29.92
N GLU A 586 -9.50 34.75 29.50
CA GLU A 586 -8.59 35.85 29.85
C GLU A 586 -8.47 36.88 28.71
N ALA A 587 -9.29 36.74 27.66
CA ALA A 587 -9.43 37.65 26.53
C ALA A 587 -9.67 39.13 26.98
N PRO A 588 -9.26 40.12 26.15
CA PRO A 588 -8.57 41.36 26.51
C PRO A 588 -9.20 42.23 27.62
N PRO A 589 -8.37 43.03 28.34
CA PRO A 589 -7.18 43.71 27.79
C PRO A 589 -5.78 43.21 28.22
N ASP A 590 -5.66 42.28 29.16
CA ASP A 590 -4.36 42.00 29.78
C ASP A 590 -3.72 40.70 29.25
N TYR A 591 -3.12 40.75 28.05
CA TYR A 591 -2.20 39.71 27.55
C TYR A 591 -0.88 39.71 28.34
N THR A 592 -0.94 39.29 29.59
CA THR A 592 0.25 39.03 30.40
C THR A 592 0.66 37.57 30.27
N SER A 593 1.83 37.21 30.79
CA SER A 593 2.25 35.80 30.89
C SER A 593 1.29 34.92 31.71
N ALA A 594 0.30 35.51 32.39
CA ALA A 594 -0.78 34.78 33.07
C ALA A 594 -1.73 34.10 32.07
N ALA A 595 -2.01 34.72 30.91
CA ALA A 595 -2.87 34.13 29.86
C ALA A 595 -2.29 32.88 29.18
N PHE A 596 -1.12 32.42 29.62
CA PHE A 596 -0.42 31.26 29.10
C PHE A 596 -0.15 30.20 30.17
N ASP A 597 -0.66 30.37 31.40
CA ASP A 597 -0.26 29.53 32.54
C ASP A 597 -1.19 28.33 32.82
N GLU A 598 -2.31 28.25 32.12
CA GLU A 598 -3.40 27.30 32.42
C GLU A 598 -3.30 25.97 31.65
N PHE A 599 -2.63 25.97 30.49
CA PHE A 599 -2.43 24.78 29.63
C PHE A 599 -0.95 24.42 29.56
N ASP A 600 -0.62 23.12 29.45
CA ASP A 600 0.78 22.67 29.48
C ASP A 600 1.39 22.65 28.07
N ASP A 601 2.47 23.42 27.90
CA ASP A 601 3.26 23.55 26.67
C ASP A 601 4.20 22.35 26.41
N ARG A 602 4.27 21.38 27.34
CA ARG A 602 5.21 20.25 27.32
C ARG A 602 4.54 18.90 27.10
N LEU A 603 3.21 18.83 26.98
CA LEU A 603 2.52 17.56 26.82
C LEU A 603 2.81 16.92 25.45
N PRO A 604 3.02 15.59 25.41
CA PRO A 604 3.29 14.86 24.17
C PRO A 604 2.08 14.82 23.24
N PHE A 605 2.36 14.57 21.95
CA PHE A 605 1.42 14.70 20.84
C PHE A 605 0.35 13.58 20.78
N ASN A 606 -0.89 13.91 20.37
CA ASN A 606 -2.11 13.07 20.35
C ASN A 606 -2.64 12.63 21.74
N ILE A 607 -3.47 13.47 22.36
CA ILE A 607 -4.02 13.25 23.70
C ILE A 607 -5.51 12.90 23.60
N ASP A 608 -5.88 11.77 24.20
CA ASP A 608 -7.24 11.56 24.69
C ASP A 608 -7.38 12.32 26.00
N PHE A 609 -8.13 13.41 25.98
CA PHE A 609 -8.41 14.22 27.15
C PHE A 609 -9.78 13.84 27.73
N ASP A 610 -9.81 13.38 28.97
CA ASP A 610 -11.04 13.07 29.68
C ASP A 610 -11.36 14.18 30.68
N VAL A 611 -12.45 14.93 30.42
CA VAL A 611 -12.82 16.10 31.22
C VAL A 611 -13.19 15.75 32.67
N GLU A 612 -13.53 14.49 32.95
CA GLU A 612 -13.88 14.06 34.30
C GLU A 612 -12.66 13.73 35.16
N SER A 613 -11.56 13.31 34.53
CA SER A 613 -10.39 12.78 35.22
C SER A 613 -9.12 13.61 35.07
N MET A 614 -9.08 14.54 34.11
CA MET A 614 -7.91 15.36 33.78
C MET A 614 -8.18 16.85 34.01
N GLY A 615 -7.18 17.57 34.55
CA GLY A 615 -7.27 19.01 34.78
C GLY A 615 -6.95 19.86 33.54
N ALA A 616 -7.25 21.16 33.56
CA ALA A 616 -6.92 22.07 32.45
C ALA A 616 -5.41 22.08 32.09
N GLY A 617 -4.53 21.95 33.08
CA GLY A 617 -3.08 21.81 32.88
C GLY A 617 -2.65 20.50 32.24
N GLU A 618 -3.58 19.58 31.94
CA GLU A 618 -3.32 18.35 31.19
C GLU A 618 -3.91 18.43 29.76
N PHE A 619 -4.51 19.57 29.38
CA PHE A 619 -5.02 19.82 28.05
C PHE A 619 -3.92 20.47 27.18
N PRO A 620 -3.77 20.08 25.90
CA PRO A 620 -2.74 20.61 25.04
C PRO A 620 -2.97 22.10 24.76
N PHE A 621 -1.93 22.91 24.96
CA PHE A 621 -1.96 24.35 24.73
C PHE A 621 -2.31 24.75 23.29
N GLN A 622 -2.00 23.91 22.30
CA GLN A 622 -2.18 24.24 20.88
C GLN A 622 -2.51 23.02 20.02
N LEU A 623 -3.15 23.27 18.87
CA LEU A 623 -3.36 22.34 17.76
C LEU A 623 -2.57 22.81 16.54
N ASN A 624 -1.92 21.89 15.81
CA ASN A 624 -1.05 22.24 14.67
C ASN A 624 -1.23 21.31 13.47
N ASP A 625 -1.41 21.89 12.28
CA ASP A 625 -1.73 21.14 11.04
C ASP A 625 -0.63 20.21 10.49
N ASN A 626 0.55 20.16 11.13
CA ASN A 626 1.69 19.33 10.76
C ASN A 626 2.06 18.29 11.84
N ALA A 627 2.05 18.69 13.13
CA ALA A 627 2.47 17.83 14.24
C ALA A 627 1.33 17.32 15.13
N LEU A 628 0.20 18.05 15.16
CA LEU A 628 -0.94 17.82 16.04
C LEU A 628 -2.24 18.05 15.28
N PRO A 629 -2.59 17.18 14.32
CA PRO A 629 -3.78 17.42 13.53
C PRO A 629 -5.05 17.16 14.33
N GLN A 630 -5.00 16.50 15.50
CA GLN A 630 -6.21 16.00 16.18
C GLN A 630 -6.12 16.09 17.72
N ILE A 631 -7.23 16.43 18.37
CA ILE A 631 -7.46 16.33 19.83
C ILE A 631 -8.80 15.62 20.07
N PHE A 632 -8.82 14.66 20.99
CA PHE A 632 -10.02 13.94 21.40
C PHE A 632 -10.42 14.37 22.81
N ILE A 633 -11.67 14.77 23.00
CA ILE A 633 -12.22 15.25 24.28
C ILE A 633 -13.38 14.35 24.67
N THR A 634 -13.19 13.52 25.70
CA THR A 634 -14.22 12.63 26.23
C THR A 634 -14.95 13.28 27.39
N PHE A 635 -16.28 13.13 27.42
CA PHE A 635 -17.16 13.70 28.44
C PHE A 635 -18.45 12.89 28.57
N ASP A 636 -19.06 12.93 29.75
CA ASP A 636 -20.37 12.32 29.98
C ASP A 636 -21.52 13.34 29.90
N LEU A 637 -22.67 12.87 29.42
CA LEU A 637 -23.92 13.62 29.43
C LEU A 637 -24.99 12.90 30.24
N THR A 638 -25.75 13.64 31.01
CA THR A 638 -27.02 13.15 31.54
C THR A 638 -28.04 12.97 30.41
N ALA A 639 -29.09 12.19 30.66
CA ALA A 639 -30.17 12.02 29.69
C ALA A 639 -30.90 13.33 29.35
N ALA A 640 -30.90 14.32 30.26
CA ALA A 640 -31.49 15.63 30.02
C ALA A 640 -30.62 16.50 29.11
N GLU A 641 -29.30 16.48 29.30
CA GLU A 641 -28.35 17.23 28.47
C GLU A 641 -28.28 16.65 27.06
N ALA A 642 -28.23 15.33 26.90
CA ALA A 642 -28.20 14.67 25.60
C ALA A 642 -29.51 14.82 24.79
N ALA A 643 -30.61 15.24 25.42
CA ALA A 643 -31.90 15.44 24.75
C ALA A 643 -32.03 16.82 24.06
N GLN A 644 -31.00 17.66 24.13
CA GLN A 644 -30.97 18.99 23.55
C GLN A 644 -29.64 19.26 22.83
N ASP A 645 -29.62 20.30 22.01
CA ASP A 645 -28.39 20.72 21.37
C ASP A 645 -27.40 21.28 22.41
N LEU A 646 -26.12 21.16 22.12
CA LEU A 646 -25.04 21.69 22.95
C LEU A 646 -24.33 22.83 22.21
N ILE A 647 -23.64 23.67 22.96
CA ILE A 647 -22.78 24.72 22.43
C ILE A 647 -21.37 24.44 22.93
N LEU A 648 -20.47 24.10 21.99
CA LEU A 648 -19.04 24.11 22.22
C LEU A 648 -18.54 25.54 21.96
N ASN A 649 -18.18 26.23 23.02
CA ASN A 649 -17.53 27.52 22.96
C ASN A 649 -16.02 27.30 22.82
N LEU A 650 -15.44 27.79 21.73
CA LEU A 650 -14.01 27.82 21.51
C LEU A 650 -13.56 29.26 21.53
N ASP A 651 -12.70 29.61 22.48
CA ASP A 651 -12.01 30.89 22.53
C ASP A 651 -10.53 30.66 22.24
N THR A 652 -9.96 31.53 21.41
CA THR A 652 -8.61 31.35 20.88
C THR A 652 -7.76 32.56 21.20
N LEU A 653 -6.53 32.34 21.63
CA LEU A 653 -5.55 33.41 21.77
C LEU A 653 -5.09 33.87 20.39
N TYR A 654 -4.76 32.94 19.48
CA TYR A 654 -4.48 33.21 18.07
C TYR A 654 -4.52 31.92 17.24
N ALA A 655 -4.62 32.06 15.90
CA ALA A 655 -4.85 30.95 14.98
C ALA A 655 -3.65 30.57 14.08
N THR A 656 -2.66 31.45 13.88
CA THR A 656 -1.44 31.16 13.11
C THR A 656 -0.31 32.13 13.50
N HIS A 657 0.93 31.76 13.15
CA HIS A 657 2.08 32.68 13.04
C HIS A 657 2.40 32.91 11.55
N ASP A 658 3.12 33.99 11.22
CA ASP A 658 3.60 34.35 9.86
C ASP A 658 2.51 34.64 8.79
N ASP A 659 2.83 34.51 7.49
CA ASP A 659 2.03 34.88 6.30
C ASP A 659 0.78 33.99 6.06
N VAL A 660 0.25 33.32 7.08
CA VAL A 660 -0.89 32.41 6.92
C VAL A 660 -2.18 33.08 7.36
N ASP A 661 -3.08 33.34 6.40
CA ASP A 661 -4.33 34.08 6.61
C ASP A 661 -5.33 33.45 7.60
N SER A 662 -5.35 32.12 7.78
CA SER A 662 -6.35 31.44 8.62
C SER A 662 -6.00 29.99 9.00
N PHE A 663 -6.60 29.51 10.09
CA PHE A 663 -6.65 28.09 10.49
C PHE A 663 -8.06 27.54 10.31
N THR A 664 -8.22 26.35 9.72
CA THR A 664 -9.54 25.70 9.61
C THR A 664 -9.58 24.46 10.50
N LEU A 665 -10.51 24.46 11.45
CA LEU A 665 -10.80 23.37 12.38
C LEU A 665 -12.06 22.63 11.96
N ARG A 666 -11.98 21.31 11.82
CA ARG A 666 -13.13 20.41 11.71
C ARG A 666 -13.53 19.94 13.10
N VAL A 667 -14.81 20.04 13.43
CA VAL A 667 -15.37 19.50 14.67
C VAL A 667 -16.28 18.33 14.37
N GLN A 668 -16.05 17.22 15.06
CA GLN A 668 -16.85 16.00 14.93
C GLN A 668 -17.22 15.46 16.32
N VAL A 669 -18.33 14.73 16.44
CA VAL A 669 -18.81 14.17 17.71
C VAL A 669 -19.26 12.73 17.56
N ASN A 670 -18.76 11.83 18.40
CA ASN A 670 -19.20 10.44 18.45
C ASN A 670 -20.06 10.17 19.69
N GLY A 671 -21.36 10.01 19.44
CA GLY A 671 -22.36 9.62 20.44
C GLY A 671 -22.88 8.19 20.27
N LYS A 672 -22.22 7.30 19.51
CA LYS A 672 -22.70 5.89 19.34
C LYS A 672 -21.94 4.95 20.28
N ASP A 673 -22.62 3.93 20.80
CA ASP A 673 -21.96 2.88 21.61
C ASP A 673 -20.87 2.19 20.78
N LYS A 674 -19.61 2.39 21.17
CA LYS A 674 -18.65 1.33 21.49
C LYS A 674 -17.30 1.91 21.88
N THR A 675 -16.69 1.23 22.86
CA THR A 675 -15.23 1.01 22.98
C THR A 675 -14.48 1.45 21.72
N TYR A 676 -13.94 2.67 21.75
CA TYR A 676 -12.86 3.05 20.87
C TYR A 676 -11.65 2.24 21.34
N THR A 677 -11.41 1.08 20.72
CA THR A 677 -10.09 0.48 20.76
C THR A 677 -9.23 1.34 19.88
N TRP A 678 -8.36 2.13 20.50
CA TRP A 678 -7.25 2.80 19.85
C TRP A 678 -6.62 1.85 18.82
N PRO A 679 -6.55 2.20 17.53
CA PRO A 679 -5.68 1.48 16.59
C PRO A 679 -4.19 1.68 16.93
N TYR A 680 -3.88 2.57 17.88
CA TYR A 680 -2.56 2.73 18.50
C TYR A 680 -2.65 2.66 20.02
N ALA A 681 -2.94 1.48 20.58
CA ALA A 681 -2.49 1.26 21.95
C ALA A 681 -0.98 1.58 21.93
N THR A 682 -0.54 2.49 22.81
CA THR A 682 0.88 2.78 23.03
C THR A 682 1.56 1.50 23.51
N VAL A 683 1.89 0.62 22.59
CA VAL A 683 2.97 -0.33 22.74
C VAL A 683 4.19 0.56 22.75
N THR A 684 4.61 0.97 23.94
CA THR A 684 5.99 1.42 24.11
C THR A 684 6.80 0.17 23.75
N PRO A 685 7.49 0.12 22.59
CA PRO A 685 8.38 -1.00 22.35
C PRO A 685 9.39 -0.97 23.50
N PRO A 686 9.93 -2.10 23.96
CA PRO A 686 11.17 -2.06 24.70
C PRO A 686 12.20 -1.40 23.76
N ILE A 687 12.40 -0.09 23.94
CA ILE A 687 13.46 0.64 23.27
C ILE A 687 14.73 0.16 23.96
N ASP A 688 15.34 -0.90 23.44
CA ASP A 688 16.55 -1.44 24.06
C ASP A 688 17.70 -0.42 24.05
N LYS A 689 17.65 0.62 23.18
CA LYS A 689 18.53 1.80 23.24
C LYS A 689 17.86 3.06 22.65
N PRO A 690 17.72 4.18 23.39
CA PRO A 690 17.22 5.43 22.83
C PRO A 690 18.16 5.96 21.74
N LEU A 691 17.60 6.32 20.58
CA LEU A 691 18.31 7.05 19.53
C LEU A 691 18.30 8.54 19.92
N VAL A 692 19.48 9.12 20.15
CA VAL A 692 19.65 10.54 20.43
C VAL A 692 20.24 11.19 19.18
N LEU A 693 19.42 11.93 18.43
CA LEU A 693 19.90 12.74 17.31
C LEU A 693 20.41 14.07 17.87
N LEU A 694 21.71 14.33 17.73
CA LEU A 694 22.31 15.61 18.08
C LEU A 694 22.35 16.46 16.81
N TYR A 695 21.40 17.39 16.66
CA TYR A 695 21.41 18.35 15.56
C TYR A 695 22.16 19.60 16.01
N ALA A 696 23.31 19.85 15.39
CA ALA A 696 24.09 21.04 15.67
C ALA A 696 24.10 21.91 14.40
N VAL A 697 23.36 23.02 14.44
CA VAL A 697 23.48 24.09 13.42
C VAL A 697 24.81 24.77 13.65
N LEU A 698 25.87 24.18 13.09
CA LEU A 698 27.22 24.70 13.25
C LEU A 698 27.45 25.68 12.11
N ASP A 699 27.26 26.96 12.43
CA ASP A 699 27.79 28.04 11.59
C ASP A 699 29.28 27.77 11.35
N ASN A 700 29.69 27.89 10.10
CA ASN A 700 30.91 27.36 9.48
C ASN A 700 32.24 27.99 9.96
N ASN A 701 32.28 28.52 11.19
CA ASN A 701 33.42 29.22 11.79
C ASN A 701 34.15 28.40 12.87
N LEU A 702 33.92 27.08 12.96
CA LEU A 702 34.53 26.28 14.03
C LEU A 702 35.99 25.93 13.78
N ASP A 703 36.46 25.90 12.52
CA ASP A 703 37.88 25.72 12.16
C ASP A 703 38.59 24.68 13.06
N ARG A 704 39.62 25.08 13.83
CA ARG A 704 40.36 24.20 14.78
C ARG A 704 39.55 23.60 15.95
N TYR A 705 38.33 24.06 16.21
CA TYR A 705 37.48 23.62 17.32
C TYR A 705 36.58 22.43 16.96
N TRP A 706 36.61 21.97 15.70
CA TRP A 706 35.86 20.79 15.26
C TRP A 706 36.25 19.53 16.04
N GLY A 707 37.56 19.30 16.21
CA GLY A 707 38.07 18.16 16.96
C GLY A 707 37.65 18.18 18.43
N ASP A 708 37.61 19.36 19.06
CA ASP A 708 37.17 19.48 20.45
C ASP A 708 35.68 19.18 20.60
N LEU A 709 34.84 19.57 19.64
CA LEU A 709 33.41 19.27 19.66
C LEU A 709 33.15 17.76 19.53
N VAL A 710 33.74 17.11 18.52
CA VAL A 710 33.58 15.67 18.29
C VAL A 710 34.09 14.88 19.50
N ASN A 711 35.27 15.22 20.02
CA ASN A 711 35.83 14.56 21.21
C ASN A 711 34.94 14.73 22.45
N ASN A 712 34.30 15.89 22.62
CA ASN A 712 33.40 16.13 23.75
C ASN A 712 32.05 15.40 23.60
N VAL A 713 31.54 15.28 22.37
CA VAL A 713 30.35 14.47 22.09
C VAL A 713 30.67 13.00 22.35
N GLU A 714 31.76 12.48 21.78
CA GLU A 714 32.23 11.09 21.97
C GLU A 714 32.49 10.77 23.45
N ALA A 715 33.11 11.68 24.21
CA ALA A 715 33.36 11.50 25.64
C ALA A 715 32.08 11.50 26.50
N GLY A 716 30.98 12.06 25.99
CA GLY A 716 29.68 12.08 26.65
C GLY A 716 28.74 10.92 26.25
N VAL A 717 29.06 10.16 25.19
CA VAL A 717 28.24 9.03 24.73
C VAL A 717 28.54 7.79 25.56
N THR A 718 27.50 7.16 26.10
CA THR A 718 27.62 5.83 26.73
C THR A 718 27.24 4.74 25.72
N GLU A 719 27.77 3.51 25.88
CA GLU A 719 27.52 2.35 24.98
C GLU A 719 26.03 1.98 24.79
N ASN A 720 25.14 2.60 25.58
CA ASN A 720 23.70 2.36 25.57
C ASN A 720 22.90 3.42 24.80
N ALA A 721 23.53 4.44 24.21
CA ALA A 721 22.89 5.43 23.36
C ALA A 721 23.33 5.24 21.91
N ARG A 722 22.38 5.26 20.96
CA ARG A 722 22.71 5.37 19.54
C ARG A 722 22.69 6.85 19.20
N ILE A 723 23.81 7.43 18.80
CA ILE A 723 23.90 8.87 18.49
C ILE A 723 24.11 9.07 17.00
N ARG A 724 23.37 10.01 16.41
CA ARG A 724 23.59 10.51 15.05
C ARG A 724 23.90 12.00 15.15
N LEU A 725 24.98 12.45 14.52
CA LEU A 725 25.36 13.86 14.39
C LEU A 725 25.05 14.29 12.96
N MET A 726 24.19 15.28 12.80
CA MET A 726 23.89 15.85 11.49
C MET A 726 24.59 17.20 11.34
N VAL A 727 25.38 17.35 10.28
CA VAL A 727 26.23 18.51 10.00
C VAL A 727 25.79 19.16 8.70
N ASP A 728 25.52 20.47 8.74
CA ASP A 728 25.17 21.26 7.57
C ASP A 728 26.45 21.74 6.85
N ALA A 729 26.60 21.41 5.57
CA ALA A 729 27.78 21.75 4.76
C ALA A 729 27.40 22.63 3.55
N TRP A 730 28.37 23.36 3.00
CA TRP A 730 28.10 24.39 1.98
C TRP A 730 27.54 23.79 0.67
N GLY A 731 26.37 24.27 0.24
CA GLY A 731 25.73 23.97 -1.05
C GLY A 731 24.36 23.26 -0.92
N PRO A 732 23.47 23.39 -1.91
CA PRO A 732 22.17 22.69 -1.89
C PRO A 732 22.38 21.18 -1.91
N GLY A 733 21.89 20.49 -0.88
CA GLY A 733 21.90 19.02 -0.76
C GLY A 733 22.99 18.41 0.13
N ASN A 734 23.79 19.20 0.85
CA ASN A 734 24.90 18.68 1.66
C ASN A 734 24.60 18.71 3.16
N ALA A 735 23.76 17.79 3.64
CA ALA A 735 23.72 17.44 5.06
C ALA A 735 24.40 16.07 5.24
N LEU A 736 25.42 16.02 6.10
CA LEU A 736 26.12 14.77 6.43
C LEU A 736 25.57 14.22 7.74
N VAL A 737 25.16 12.94 7.75
CA VAL A 737 24.74 12.24 8.97
C VAL A 737 25.86 11.27 9.37
N TYR A 738 26.46 11.52 10.53
CA TYR A 738 27.55 10.75 11.10
C TYR A 738 27.06 9.91 12.29
N GLU A 739 27.41 8.62 12.31
CA GLU A 739 27.18 7.72 13.45
C GLU A 739 28.52 7.41 14.14
N PRO A 740 28.81 8.00 15.31
CA PRO A 740 30.14 7.88 15.95
C PRO A 740 30.57 6.46 16.34
N HIS A 741 29.64 5.50 16.39
CA HIS A 741 29.91 4.12 16.82
C HIS A 741 29.99 3.10 15.68
N SER A 742 29.63 3.47 14.45
CA SER A 742 29.58 2.54 13.31
C SER A 742 30.57 2.87 12.19
N ASP A 743 31.26 4.01 12.26
CA ASP A 743 32.27 4.38 11.27
C ASP A 743 33.65 3.79 11.62
N SER A 744 34.24 3.05 10.67
CA SER A 744 35.55 2.41 10.83
C SER A 744 36.73 3.29 10.44
N GLU A 745 36.45 4.47 9.86
CA GLU A 745 37.44 5.52 9.58
C GLU A 745 37.04 6.85 10.25
N PRO A 746 37.54 7.19 11.45
CA PRO A 746 37.37 8.53 12.00
C PRO A 746 38.11 9.53 11.09
N LEU A 747 37.37 10.37 10.37
CA LEU A 747 37.92 11.18 9.28
C LEU A 747 39.07 12.13 9.70
N CYS A 748 40.24 11.85 9.13
CA CYS A 748 41.27 12.78 8.61
C CYS A 748 41.67 14.05 9.42
N PRO A 749 42.77 14.03 10.21
CA PRO A 749 43.29 15.22 10.90
C PRO A 749 44.19 16.13 10.04
N ASN A 750 44.15 16.06 8.70
CA ASN A 750 45.11 16.77 7.85
C ASN A 750 44.50 17.96 7.11
N PHE A 751 44.62 19.17 7.70
CA PHE A 751 44.13 20.46 7.18
C PHE A 751 44.77 20.94 5.86
N GLY A 752 45.58 20.12 5.18
CA GLY A 752 46.21 20.44 3.90
C GLY A 752 45.48 19.91 2.66
N ASN A 753 44.45 19.08 2.80
CA ASN A 753 43.67 18.55 1.67
C ASN A 753 42.33 19.27 1.56
N ARG A 754 42.00 19.74 0.36
CA ARG A 754 40.81 20.58 0.06
C ARG A 754 39.60 19.79 -0.44
N TYR A 755 39.72 18.46 -0.52
CA TYR A 755 38.62 17.53 -0.76
C TYR A 755 38.30 16.67 0.49
N CYS A 756 38.88 17.04 1.63
CA CYS A 756 38.47 16.59 2.96
C CYS A 756 37.75 17.73 3.64
#